data_AF-A0AAW1CP80-F1
#
_entry.id   AF-A0AAW1CP80-F1
#
_cell.length_a   1.000
_cell.length_b   1.000
_cell.length_c   1.000
_cell.angle_alpha   90.00
_cell.angle_beta   90.00
_cell.angle_gamma   90.00
#
_symmetry.space_group_name_H-M   'P 1'
#
loop_
_entity.id
_entity.type
_entity.pdbx_description
1 polymer ?
#
loop_
_entity_poly.entity_id
_entity_poly.type
_entity_poly.pdbx_seq_one_letter_code
_entity_poly.pdbx_strand_id
1 'polypeptide(L)'
;MRTILKWVDKVSDRDKQEQGVYALCFSPDGSHLVAAAGPTVLVYDTTNGSLIQPLKGHKDNVYCIDYSKDGKRFASGSADKNVIIWSSKLEGIVKYNHNDAVQCLEFNPVSAQLASCGSNELVLWSPQLKAVQKHKSPSRILCCSWTPDGQYIALGLSCGAVSVRSRSGEQKMRIERPGGEDTPIWAIAWSPIKEENTEILCVTDWGQIMSFYNFDGKMVGKERALGFEPLCIRYICKGEFLLVAGCNKSCYLYTRDGIRLVQIGDNHQSWVWTCAAKPNASHIAVGCQDGKISMLQVVFTQVHGIYKEKYAYREKLTDVIIQNLLTDQKLRIKCRDLVKKIAIYKHRLAVQLGDRVTIYELYSGDGGAMHYRLKEKVATKVECSLLVVTSAHLVLCHDRVLQCITFNGVHEREWETDASVRYIRVIGGPVNREGLLVGLANGQVLKIFLDNAFPVELVKLDTAIKCLDISPSRKKLAIVNDKDQCLVYSISDKQLLFQEMNAKFVAWNTSCEDILCFSGNNTLSIKASNFPDHQLKIQGFVVGFSGSKIFCFHQNKMSTIEVPLSAPMYQYLEKKLFREVYEIACLGVTDADWRTLAHTALDAFNFGIARKAFIRIKDLTYLDLIHDIQNRQDRGEKENDIFLAEILSYRGKFREAGRIYGKAGRPEKALQMYTDLRMFDLGQEFLAAAAAAGATDIDKKSLLRKKADWATNINEPRAAAQMYLSAGDTLKAVEIMIQHSWIDMLVEVGRKTTGNSAEAEAVVRRIAEALRSMGQLDLAAEMYRKLGADESLLEVHIEAGKWNEAIAALHDLPEYRAKVYLPYARYLAENDNFVQAQRAYHKAGHPEEAFRVVKHLTENAITESRFNDASYYYWLLAKQALQLASEGQQSMLSKYYEFEKYATIYYAYHSIQRYSEEPFTAYSLEDLFNIARYLMQETKVVQPPGVSQFALLLAITKLARPLGAYKLARQVLSKIHTLRIPPKYQEYVDTLSLMMKGKPYHDNEDLLVMCYRCSSYNPLSTPQTSRPNSCTNCGQQFVHSFVTFEVLPLIEFYLEEDMSESEALKLLESPADDSDSAWTQTIDSNVQSMRLDQVSPTPDPFTARIVSFDGSAEDIVPIVANRATLKAMDISNVIICRYPKPLAVRFFRNLLPDVQVTACPHCNKMFHVDDYESSLLEKGYCPFCRVAADSNEDTDPL
;
A
#
# COMPACT_ATOMS: atom_id res chain seq x y z
N MET A 1 27.98 23.53 -0.34
CA MET A 1 28.01 23.37 -1.81
C MET A 1 29.31 23.98 -2.27
N ARG A 2 30.03 23.32 -3.16
CA ARG A 2 31.27 23.87 -3.75
C ARG A 2 31.31 23.55 -5.24
N THR A 3 31.95 24.41 -6.01
CA THR A 3 32.28 24.19 -7.41
C THR A 3 33.74 23.80 -7.54
N ILE A 4 34.01 22.74 -8.30
CA ILE A 4 35.36 22.26 -8.57
C ILE A 4 35.61 22.46 -10.06
N LEU A 5 36.64 23.24 -10.41
CA LEU A 5 37.08 23.39 -11.79
C LEU A 5 37.72 22.11 -12.28
N LYS A 6 37.25 21.57 -13.41
CA LYS A 6 37.79 20.36 -14.03
C LYS A 6 38.83 20.69 -15.09
N TRP A 7 38.46 21.56 -16.02
CA TRP A 7 39.35 22.05 -17.06
C TRP A 7 38.83 23.39 -17.57
N VAL A 8 39.74 24.14 -18.20
CA VAL A 8 39.47 25.42 -18.86
C VAL A 8 40.19 25.41 -20.19
N ASP A 9 39.54 25.92 -21.22
CA ASP A 9 40.17 26.25 -22.49
C ASP A 9 39.90 27.72 -22.85
N LYS A 10 40.80 28.33 -23.61
CA LYS A 10 40.65 29.71 -24.11
C LYS A 10 40.80 29.72 -25.62
N VAL A 11 39.67 29.95 -26.31
CA VAL A 11 39.59 29.90 -27.76
C VAL A 11 40.08 31.21 -28.39
N SER A 12 40.96 31.08 -29.37
CA SER A 12 41.44 32.20 -30.20
C SER A 12 41.45 31.80 -31.67
N ASP A 13 41.21 32.77 -32.56
CA ASP A 13 41.35 32.54 -34.00
C ASP A 13 42.84 32.50 -34.43
N ARG A 14 43.10 32.23 -35.72
CA ARG A 14 44.43 32.17 -36.35
C ARG A 14 45.27 33.42 -36.10
N ASP A 15 44.64 34.58 -36.01
CA ASP A 15 45.30 35.87 -35.73
C ASP A 15 45.42 36.17 -34.22
N LYS A 16 45.19 35.16 -33.36
CA LYS A 16 45.17 35.26 -31.89
C LYS A 16 44.14 36.25 -31.33
N GLN A 17 43.14 36.63 -32.12
CA GLN A 17 42.00 37.40 -31.63
C GLN A 17 41.06 36.50 -30.82
N GLU A 18 40.59 37.03 -29.69
CA GLU A 18 39.64 36.35 -28.82
C GLU A 18 38.29 36.22 -29.52
N GLN A 19 37.71 35.01 -29.49
CA GLN A 19 36.43 34.72 -30.12
C GLN A 19 35.40 34.41 -29.04
N GLY A 20 34.31 35.18 -28.99
CA GLY A 20 33.25 34.96 -28.02
C GLY A 20 32.59 33.59 -28.16
N VAL A 21 32.26 32.96 -27.02
CA VAL A 21 31.55 31.67 -26.96
C VAL A 21 30.06 31.93 -26.77
N TYR A 22 29.28 31.87 -27.84
CA TYR A 22 27.87 32.28 -27.83
C TYR A 22 26.90 31.17 -27.39
N ALA A 23 27.21 29.91 -27.68
CA ALA A 23 26.36 28.76 -27.33
C ALA A 23 27.17 27.53 -26.94
N LEU A 24 26.62 26.76 -26.00
CA LEU A 24 27.13 25.46 -25.56
C LEU A 24 25.99 24.46 -25.54
N CYS A 25 26.25 23.23 -25.99
CA CYS A 25 25.35 22.11 -25.78
C CYS A 25 26.14 20.82 -25.51
N PHE A 26 25.53 19.90 -24.77
CA PHE A 26 26.07 18.56 -24.59
C PHE A 26 25.39 17.60 -25.56
N SER A 27 26.12 16.59 -25.99
CA SER A 27 25.48 15.41 -26.56
C SER A 27 24.54 14.75 -25.52
N PRO A 28 23.47 14.05 -25.93
CA PRO A 28 22.50 13.46 -25.00
C PRO A 28 23.08 12.42 -24.03
N ASP A 29 24.15 11.73 -24.45
CA ASP A 29 24.95 10.82 -23.63
C ASP A 29 25.96 11.54 -22.72
N GLY A 30 26.17 12.84 -22.95
CA GLY A 30 27.10 13.69 -22.21
C GLY A 30 28.56 13.40 -22.48
N SER A 31 28.91 12.66 -23.54
CA SER A 31 30.29 12.36 -23.92
C SER A 31 31.00 13.57 -24.52
N HIS A 32 30.29 14.37 -25.33
CA HIS A 32 30.80 15.51 -26.05
C HIS A 32 30.19 16.84 -25.57
N LEU A 33 31.01 17.88 -25.53
CA LEU A 33 30.57 19.27 -25.40
C LEU A 33 30.82 19.97 -26.73
N VAL A 34 29.77 20.56 -27.30
CA VAL A 34 29.85 21.36 -28.52
C VAL A 34 29.78 22.84 -28.16
N ALA A 35 30.69 23.63 -28.71
CA ALA A 35 30.82 25.05 -28.44
C ALA A 35 30.80 25.88 -29.73
N ALA A 36 30.00 26.94 -29.74
CA ALA A 36 30.00 27.95 -30.78
C ALA A 36 31.00 29.04 -30.43
N ALA A 37 32.16 29.07 -31.09
CA ALA A 37 33.21 30.07 -30.84
C ALA A 37 33.53 30.83 -32.13
N GLY A 38 33.06 32.08 -32.20
CA GLY A 38 33.12 32.87 -33.43
C GLY A 38 32.46 32.13 -34.61
N PRO A 39 33.10 32.05 -35.79
CA PRO A 39 32.56 31.33 -36.96
C PRO A 39 32.76 29.80 -36.92
N THR A 40 33.39 29.28 -35.87
CA THR A 40 33.74 27.85 -35.74
C THR A 40 32.89 27.13 -34.71
N VAL A 41 32.57 25.87 -34.99
CA VAL A 41 31.94 24.97 -34.02
C VAL A 41 33.00 24.00 -33.51
N LEU A 42 33.26 24.00 -32.21
CA LEU A 42 34.29 23.17 -31.57
C LEU A 42 33.65 22.02 -30.81
N VAL A 43 34.20 20.81 -30.96
CA VAL A 43 33.73 19.62 -30.26
C VAL A 43 34.80 19.15 -29.29
N TYR A 44 34.46 19.05 -28.00
CA TYR A 44 35.36 18.68 -26.91
C TYR A 44 34.95 17.35 -26.27
N ASP A 45 35.93 16.59 -25.78
CA ASP A 45 35.70 15.51 -24.84
C ASP A 45 35.40 16.10 -23.45
N THR A 46 34.29 15.69 -22.86
CA THR A 46 33.84 16.23 -21.58
C THR A 46 34.72 15.84 -20.38
N THR A 47 35.46 14.73 -20.47
CA THR A 47 36.21 14.16 -19.35
C THR A 47 37.52 14.90 -19.06
N ASN A 48 38.32 15.10 -20.10
CA ASN A 48 39.66 15.71 -20.02
C ASN A 48 39.73 17.11 -20.66
N GLY A 49 38.70 17.53 -21.40
CA GLY A 49 38.68 18.82 -22.09
C GLY A 49 39.50 18.87 -23.37
N SER A 50 39.88 17.74 -23.96
CA SER A 50 40.61 17.74 -25.24
C SER A 50 39.69 18.12 -26.39
N LEU A 51 40.15 19.02 -27.27
CA LEU A 51 39.47 19.35 -28.52
C LEU A 51 39.55 18.14 -29.47
N ILE A 52 38.39 17.58 -29.81
CA ILE A 52 38.26 16.45 -30.73
C ILE A 52 38.34 16.95 -32.17
N GLN A 53 37.50 17.93 -32.52
CA GLN A 53 37.45 18.44 -33.88
C GLN A 53 36.93 19.90 -33.94
N PRO A 54 37.62 20.79 -34.67
CA PRO A 54 37.07 22.08 -35.08
C PRO A 54 36.33 21.96 -36.40
N LEU A 55 35.05 22.32 -36.41
CA LEU A 55 34.16 22.24 -37.56
C LEU A 55 34.06 23.61 -38.24
N LYS A 56 34.48 23.64 -39.50
CA LYS A 56 34.48 24.83 -40.34
C LYS A 56 33.39 24.70 -41.40
N GLY A 57 32.46 25.65 -41.44
CA GLY A 57 31.34 25.62 -42.38
C GLY A 57 30.54 26.92 -42.44
N HIS A 58 30.49 27.65 -41.33
CA HIS A 58 29.91 29.00 -41.28
C HIS A 58 30.92 30.06 -41.68
N LYS A 59 30.41 31.16 -42.25
CA LYS A 59 31.22 32.31 -42.69
C LYS A 59 31.26 33.46 -41.69
N ASP A 60 30.45 33.39 -40.64
CA ASP A 60 30.28 34.42 -39.62
C ASP A 60 29.88 33.76 -38.28
N ASN A 61 29.79 34.54 -37.21
CA ASN A 61 29.57 34.07 -35.84
C ASN A 61 28.39 33.10 -35.71
N VAL A 62 28.64 31.97 -35.06
CA VAL A 62 27.62 30.97 -34.75
C VAL A 62 26.97 31.36 -33.43
N TYR A 63 25.67 31.64 -33.43
CA TYR A 63 24.95 32.12 -32.24
C TYR A 63 24.27 31.01 -31.46
N CYS A 64 23.85 29.93 -32.12
CA CYS A 64 23.06 28.88 -31.49
C CYS A 64 23.49 27.50 -31.98
N ILE A 65 23.52 26.54 -31.05
CA ILE A 65 23.77 25.13 -31.32
C ILE A 65 22.86 24.31 -30.43
N ASP A 66 22.28 23.25 -30.96
CA ASP A 66 21.54 22.28 -30.16
C ASP A 66 21.65 20.86 -30.72
N TYR A 67 21.49 19.87 -29.84
CA TYR A 67 21.63 18.45 -30.15
C TYR A 67 20.28 17.77 -30.30
N SER A 68 20.13 16.87 -31.27
CA SER A 68 18.93 16.04 -31.34
C SER A 68 18.91 15.02 -30.20
N LYS A 69 17.72 14.72 -29.65
CA LYS A 69 17.55 13.77 -28.54
C LYS A 69 18.19 12.40 -28.79
N ASP A 70 18.16 11.93 -30.04
CA ASP A 70 18.71 10.63 -30.43
C ASP A 70 20.25 10.59 -30.47
N GLY A 71 20.92 11.74 -30.32
CA GLY A 71 22.37 11.86 -30.33
C GLY A 71 23.02 11.65 -31.70
N LYS A 72 22.22 11.48 -32.77
CA LYS A 72 22.75 11.19 -34.11
C LYS A 72 23.13 12.45 -34.89
N ARG A 73 22.55 13.60 -34.54
CA ARG A 73 22.75 14.87 -35.24
C ARG A 73 22.75 16.02 -34.26
N PHE A 74 23.36 17.12 -34.66
CA PHE A 74 23.17 18.41 -33.99
C PHE A 74 23.14 19.49 -35.06
N ALA A 75 22.66 20.68 -34.72
CA ALA A 75 22.54 21.76 -35.68
C ALA A 75 23.16 23.04 -35.12
N SER A 76 23.71 23.85 -36.03
CA SER A 76 24.28 25.16 -35.72
C SER A 76 23.65 26.24 -36.60
N GLY A 77 23.39 27.41 -36.02
CA GLY A 77 22.85 28.58 -36.70
C GLY A 77 23.76 29.79 -36.53
N SER A 78 23.94 30.55 -37.60
CA SER A 78 24.93 31.64 -37.68
C SER A 78 24.35 32.96 -38.18
N ALA A 79 25.09 34.03 -37.90
CA ALA A 79 24.96 35.36 -38.50
C ALA A 79 25.06 35.32 -40.04
N ASP A 80 25.70 34.29 -40.62
CA ASP A 80 25.77 34.06 -42.07
C ASP A 80 24.43 33.60 -42.69
N LYS A 81 23.36 33.63 -41.88
CA LYS A 81 21.98 33.24 -42.19
C LYS A 81 21.80 31.76 -42.45
N ASN A 82 22.82 30.93 -42.24
CA ASN A 82 22.71 29.50 -42.51
C ASN A 82 22.46 28.70 -41.24
N VAL A 83 21.68 27.63 -41.40
CA VAL A 83 21.62 26.50 -40.47
C VAL A 83 22.38 25.34 -41.11
N ILE A 84 23.30 24.72 -40.36
CA ILE A 84 24.01 23.52 -40.77
C ILE A 84 23.62 22.38 -39.82
N ILE A 85 23.19 21.24 -40.38
CA ILE A 85 22.98 19.99 -39.63
C ILE A 85 24.22 19.12 -39.76
N TRP A 86 24.79 18.74 -38.64
CA TRP A 86 25.98 17.91 -38.53
C TRP A 86 25.63 16.46 -38.23
N SER A 87 26.37 15.54 -38.83
CA SER A 87 26.27 14.10 -38.61
C SER A 87 26.93 13.67 -37.30
N SER A 88 26.71 12.42 -36.87
CA SER A 88 27.47 11.81 -35.78
C SER A 88 28.98 11.68 -36.07
N LYS A 89 29.37 11.75 -37.35
CA LYS A 89 30.77 11.82 -37.79
C LYS A 89 31.30 13.27 -37.85
N LEU A 90 30.53 14.24 -37.36
CA LEU A 90 30.86 15.66 -37.34
C LEU A 90 31.02 16.29 -38.73
N GLU A 91 30.26 15.78 -39.71
CA GLU A 91 30.24 16.32 -41.08
C GLU A 91 28.95 17.09 -41.35
N GLY A 92 29.01 18.23 -42.03
CA GLY A 92 27.83 19.03 -42.38
C GLY A 92 27.03 18.40 -43.52
N ILE A 93 25.85 17.86 -43.24
CA ILE A 93 25.02 17.11 -44.20
C ILE A 93 24.03 18.03 -44.94
N VAL A 94 23.41 18.96 -44.22
CA VAL A 94 22.33 19.80 -44.75
C VAL A 94 22.60 21.25 -44.40
N LYS A 95 22.50 22.13 -45.41
CA LYS A 95 22.62 23.58 -45.26
C LYS A 95 21.35 24.26 -45.75
N TYR A 96 20.82 25.17 -44.94
CA TYR A 96 19.65 25.97 -45.29
C TYR A 96 19.86 27.44 -44.98
N ASN A 97 19.27 28.30 -45.79
CA ASN A 97 19.43 29.75 -45.71
C ASN A 97 18.13 30.41 -45.23
N HIS A 98 18.24 31.15 -44.13
CA HIS A 98 17.24 32.08 -43.62
C HIS A 98 17.35 33.44 -44.32
N ASN A 99 16.29 34.25 -44.24
CA ASN A 99 16.31 35.62 -44.78
C ASN A 99 17.22 36.55 -43.96
N ASP A 100 17.38 36.24 -42.67
CA ASP A 100 18.17 37.01 -41.71
C ASP A 100 19.01 36.09 -40.80
N ALA A 101 19.85 36.68 -39.96
CA ALA A 101 20.73 35.98 -39.01
C ALA A 101 19.92 35.05 -38.09
N VAL A 102 20.39 33.81 -37.93
CA VAL A 102 19.76 32.81 -37.06
C VAL A 102 20.12 33.14 -35.61
N GLN A 103 19.11 33.48 -34.80
CA GLN A 103 19.31 33.95 -33.43
C GLN A 103 19.27 32.79 -32.42
N CYS A 104 18.31 31.88 -32.58
CA CYS A 104 18.13 30.74 -31.69
C CYS A 104 17.64 29.51 -32.43
N LEU A 105 17.96 28.34 -31.87
CA LEU A 105 17.69 27.05 -32.46
C LEU A 105 17.51 26.04 -31.33
N GLU A 106 16.48 25.20 -31.43
CA GLU A 106 16.23 24.12 -30.45
C GLU A 106 15.54 22.92 -31.12
N PHE A 107 16.05 21.73 -30.85
CA PHE A 107 15.41 20.48 -31.20
C PHE A 107 14.24 20.20 -30.27
N ASN A 108 13.20 19.58 -30.82
CA ASN A 108 12.08 19.10 -30.03
C ASN A 108 12.58 17.98 -29.07
N PRO A 109 12.24 18.05 -27.77
CA PRO A 109 12.74 17.10 -26.78
C PRO A 109 12.12 15.69 -26.89
N VAL A 110 11.13 15.51 -27.76
CA VAL A 110 10.45 14.22 -28.00
C VAL A 110 10.62 13.74 -29.43
N SER A 111 10.45 14.63 -30.42
CA SER A 111 10.54 14.29 -31.85
C SER A 111 11.86 14.77 -32.47
N ALA A 112 12.23 14.27 -33.65
CA ALA A 112 13.39 14.74 -34.40
C ALA A 112 13.15 16.09 -35.14
N GLN A 113 12.12 16.84 -34.75
CA GLN A 113 11.78 18.12 -35.34
C GLN A 113 12.76 19.19 -34.82
N LEU A 114 13.23 20.07 -35.70
CA LEU A 114 14.09 21.20 -35.34
C LEU A 114 13.32 22.52 -35.49
N ALA A 115 13.45 23.44 -34.54
CA ALA A 115 13.02 24.83 -34.69
C ALA A 115 14.25 25.72 -34.88
N SER A 116 14.28 26.49 -35.98
CA SER A 116 15.28 27.53 -36.20
C SER A 116 14.61 28.88 -36.35
N CYS A 117 15.09 29.88 -35.62
CA CYS A 117 14.51 31.21 -35.61
C CYS A 117 15.52 32.21 -36.20
N GLY A 118 15.14 32.83 -37.31
CA GLY A 118 15.75 34.09 -37.75
C GLY A 118 15.17 35.27 -36.97
N SER A 119 15.52 36.50 -37.32
CA SER A 119 14.96 37.68 -36.65
C SER A 119 13.43 37.68 -36.70
N ASN A 120 12.81 37.62 -37.89
CA ASN A 120 11.35 37.76 -38.03
C ASN A 120 10.65 36.48 -38.53
N GLU A 121 11.34 35.34 -38.49
CA GLU A 121 10.83 34.07 -39.03
C GLU A 121 11.18 32.89 -38.12
N LEU A 122 10.16 32.05 -37.86
CA LEU A 122 10.31 30.73 -37.28
C LEU A 122 10.22 29.70 -38.42
N VAL A 123 11.21 28.82 -38.51
CA VAL A 123 11.23 27.70 -39.46
C VAL A 123 11.22 26.39 -38.69
N LEU A 124 10.25 25.53 -39.03
CA LEU A 124 10.09 24.21 -38.42
C LEU A 124 10.50 23.12 -39.43
N TRP A 125 11.42 22.28 -38.99
CA TRP A 125 12.07 21.22 -39.75
C TRP A 125 11.51 19.87 -39.33
N SER A 126 10.86 19.15 -40.23
CA SER A 126 10.42 17.78 -39.97
C SER A 126 11.13 16.84 -40.93
N PRO A 127 11.73 15.73 -40.46
CA PRO A 127 12.31 14.74 -41.37
C PRO A 127 11.25 14.03 -42.23
N GLN A 128 9.98 14.09 -41.84
CA GLN A 128 8.86 13.53 -42.61
C GLN A 128 8.43 14.43 -43.78
N LEU A 129 8.68 15.74 -43.68
CA LEU A 129 8.28 16.71 -44.69
C LEU A 129 9.48 17.08 -45.58
N LYS A 130 9.30 16.98 -46.90
CA LYS A 130 10.32 17.41 -47.88
C LYS A 130 10.50 18.94 -47.92
N ALA A 131 9.49 19.70 -47.48
CA ALA A 131 9.51 21.16 -47.43
C ALA A 131 9.49 21.64 -45.97
N VAL A 132 10.25 22.71 -45.70
CA VAL A 132 10.26 23.37 -44.39
C VAL A 132 9.04 24.28 -44.21
N GLN A 133 8.45 24.28 -43.02
CA GLN A 133 7.33 25.16 -42.70
C GLN A 133 7.87 26.50 -42.18
N LYS A 134 7.43 27.61 -42.78
CA LYS A 134 7.85 28.97 -42.41
C LYS A 134 6.70 29.74 -41.79
N HIS A 135 6.95 30.36 -40.64
CA HIS A 135 5.97 31.19 -39.93
C HIS A 135 6.57 32.56 -39.65
N LYS A 136 5.84 33.63 -39.98
CA LYS A 136 6.26 34.99 -39.66
C LYS A 136 6.06 35.28 -38.16
N SER A 137 6.94 36.07 -37.57
CA SER A 137 6.78 36.64 -36.23
C SER A 137 6.59 38.16 -36.32
N PRO A 138 5.82 38.76 -35.38
CA PRO A 138 5.56 40.20 -35.41
C PRO A 138 6.76 41.05 -34.97
N SER A 139 7.72 40.46 -34.27
CA SER A 139 8.91 41.13 -33.74
C SER A 139 10.12 40.19 -33.80
N ARG A 140 11.32 40.74 -33.58
CA ARG A 140 12.57 39.99 -33.54
C ARG A 140 12.52 38.90 -32.47
N ILE A 141 12.78 37.66 -32.85
CA ILE A 141 12.91 36.51 -31.95
C ILE A 141 14.34 36.49 -31.40
N LEU A 142 14.48 36.36 -30.08
CA LEU A 142 15.78 36.34 -29.40
C LEU A 142 16.11 34.97 -28.83
N CYS A 143 15.12 34.28 -28.28
CA CYS A 143 15.26 32.95 -27.70
C CYS A 143 14.02 32.09 -27.95
N CYS A 144 14.20 30.78 -27.94
CA CYS A 144 13.12 29.81 -28.00
C CYS A 144 13.32 28.71 -26.95
N SER A 145 12.23 28.04 -26.56
CA SER A 145 12.26 26.84 -25.73
C SER A 145 11.04 25.96 -25.94
N TRP A 146 11.25 24.67 -26.13
CA TRP A 146 10.17 23.67 -26.24
C TRP A 146 9.63 23.28 -24.87
N THR A 147 8.34 22.96 -24.82
CA THR A 147 7.74 22.24 -23.70
C THR A 147 8.35 20.84 -23.59
N PRO A 148 8.42 20.24 -22.38
CA PRO A 148 9.05 18.93 -22.19
C PRO A 148 8.40 17.79 -22.99
N ASP A 149 7.11 17.94 -23.33
CA ASP A 149 6.36 17.00 -24.15
C ASP A 149 6.51 17.24 -25.67
N GLY A 150 7.18 18.33 -26.06
CA GLY A 150 7.42 18.69 -27.46
C GLY A 150 6.17 19.15 -28.22
N GLN A 151 5.07 19.48 -27.54
CA GLN A 151 3.84 19.94 -28.21
C GLN A 151 3.86 21.43 -28.54
N TYR A 152 4.53 22.24 -27.71
CA TYR A 152 4.55 23.69 -27.82
C TYR A 152 5.96 24.25 -27.75
N ILE A 153 6.17 25.40 -28.40
CA ILE A 153 7.40 26.17 -28.35
C ILE A 153 7.09 27.59 -27.91
N ALA A 154 7.80 28.07 -26.91
CA ALA A 154 7.77 29.47 -26.50
C ALA A 154 8.85 30.26 -27.26
N LEU A 155 8.51 31.46 -27.71
CA LEU A 155 9.40 32.41 -28.39
C LEU A 155 9.47 33.69 -27.56
N GLY A 156 10.67 34.08 -27.15
CA GLY A 156 10.95 35.38 -26.52
C GLY A 156 11.18 36.44 -27.59
N LEU A 157 10.43 37.53 -27.53
CA LEU A 157 10.49 38.62 -28.50
C LEU A 157 11.20 39.84 -27.93
N SER A 158 11.80 40.65 -28.83
CA SER A 158 12.42 41.91 -28.47
C SER A 158 11.43 42.96 -27.93
N CYS A 159 10.14 42.86 -28.26
CA CYS A 159 9.09 43.76 -27.79
C CYS A 159 8.59 43.46 -26.35
N GLY A 160 9.29 42.60 -25.60
CA GLY A 160 8.91 42.23 -24.23
C GLY A 160 7.75 41.24 -24.09
N ALA A 161 7.31 40.63 -25.20
CA ALA A 161 6.24 39.62 -25.21
C ALA A 161 6.79 38.20 -25.46
N VAL A 162 6.13 37.19 -24.89
CA VAL A 162 6.36 35.78 -25.21
C VAL A 162 5.24 35.27 -26.10
N SER A 163 5.56 34.63 -27.22
CA SER A 163 4.59 33.93 -28.08
C SER A 163 4.72 32.43 -27.91
N VAL A 164 3.67 31.76 -27.48
CA VAL A 164 3.62 30.28 -27.40
C VAL A 164 2.92 29.74 -28.63
N ARG A 165 3.63 28.87 -29.37
CA ARG A 165 3.18 28.28 -30.63
C ARG A 165 3.11 26.77 -30.54
N SER A 166 2.25 26.14 -31.33
CA SER A 166 2.17 24.68 -31.47
C SER A 166 3.38 24.11 -32.22
N ARG A 167 3.52 22.78 -32.20
CA ARG A 167 4.45 22.04 -33.08
C ARG A 167 4.22 22.25 -34.59
N SER A 168 3.06 22.76 -34.98
CA SER A 168 2.74 23.17 -36.36
C SER A 168 2.99 24.66 -36.61
N GLY A 169 3.47 25.41 -35.61
CA GLY A 169 3.81 26.83 -35.71
C GLY A 169 2.62 27.79 -35.54
N GLU A 170 1.43 27.29 -35.20
CA GLU A 170 0.25 28.11 -34.92
C GLU A 170 0.38 28.79 -33.55
N GLN A 171 0.10 30.09 -33.49
CA GLN A 171 0.16 30.84 -32.23
C GLN A 171 -1.06 30.53 -31.37
N LYS A 172 -0.83 29.94 -30.19
CA LYS A 172 -1.88 29.64 -29.21
C LYS A 172 -2.04 30.71 -28.15
N MET A 173 -0.92 31.25 -27.65
CA MET A 173 -0.93 32.21 -26.56
C MET A 173 0.12 33.32 -26.77
N ARG A 174 -0.15 34.48 -26.19
CA ARG A 174 0.79 35.61 -26.09
C ARG A 174 0.79 36.12 -24.66
N ILE A 175 1.95 36.19 -24.04
CA ILE A 175 2.15 36.70 -22.69
C ILE A 175 2.78 38.08 -22.82
N GLU A 176 2.12 39.10 -22.27
CA GLU A 176 2.61 40.48 -22.24
C GLU A 176 3.14 40.78 -20.84
N ARG A 177 4.32 41.39 -20.77
CA ARG A 177 4.99 41.70 -19.51
C ARG A 177 5.03 43.21 -19.25
N PRO A 178 5.05 43.63 -17.98
CA PRO A 178 5.24 45.03 -17.62
C PRO A 178 6.65 45.48 -18.06
N GLY A 179 6.72 46.55 -18.86
CA GLY A 179 7.98 47.06 -19.43
C GLY A 179 7.94 47.24 -20.96
N GLY A 180 7.03 46.56 -21.67
CA GLY A 180 6.83 46.76 -23.10
C GLY A 180 8.10 46.56 -23.93
N GLU A 181 8.32 47.44 -24.91
CA GLU A 181 9.46 47.36 -25.84
C GLU A 181 10.83 47.60 -25.17
N ASP A 182 10.86 48.21 -23.99
CA ASP A 182 12.10 48.54 -23.28
C ASP A 182 12.71 47.32 -22.55
N THR A 183 12.00 46.19 -22.48
CA THR A 183 12.43 44.99 -21.74
C THR A 183 12.48 43.75 -22.64
N PRO A 184 13.51 43.61 -23.51
CA PRO A 184 13.62 42.45 -24.41
C PRO A 184 13.79 41.14 -23.64
N ILE A 185 13.15 40.08 -24.15
CA ILE A 185 13.21 38.73 -23.56
C ILE A 185 14.35 37.93 -24.19
N TRP A 186 15.48 37.86 -23.50
CA TRP A 186 16.68 37.19 -24.00
C TRP A 186 16.81 35.73 -23.57
N ALA A 187 16.15 35.32 -22.49
CA ALA A 187 16.26 33.97 -21.98
C ALA A 187 14.96 33.46 -21.38
N ILE A 188 14.52 32.30 -21.89
CA ILE A 188 13.35 31.54 -21.44
C ILE A 188 13.72 30.07 -21.29
N ALA A 189 13.04 29.37 -20.38
CA ALA A 189 13.13 27.92 -20.30
C ALA A 189 11.87 27.32 -19.68
N TRP A 190 11.34 26.27 -20.30
CA TRP A 190 10.30 25.44 -19.69
C TRP A 190 10.88 24.55 -18.60
N SER A 191 10.14 24.42 -17.50
CA SER A 191 10.47 23.46 -16.43
C SER A 191 10.34 22.03 -16.97
N PRO A 192 11.36 21.18 -16.81
CA PRO A 192 11.27 19.77 -17.19
C PRO A 192 10.38 18.95 -16.22
N ILE A 193 10.06 19.50 -15.04
CA ILE A 193 9.18 18.88 -14.05
C ILE A 193 7.78 19.49 -14.18
N LYS A 194 6.75 18.64 -14.28
CA LYS A 194 5.35 19.05 -14.22
C LYS A 194 4.92 19.20 -12.75
N GLU A 195 4.51 20.39 -12.34
CA GLU A 195 3.96 20.62 -10.99
C GLU A 195 2.44 20.55 -11.04
N GLU A 196 1.80 19.65 -10.28
CA GLU A 196 0.33 19.58 -10.23
C GLU A 196 -0.32 19.46 -11.63
N ASN A 197 0.37 18.80 -12.58
CA ASN A 197 0.05 18.73 -14.01
C ASN A 197 0.09 20.07 -14.80
N THR A 198 0.63 21.14 -14.22
CA THR A 198 0.86 22.41 -14.90
C THR A 198 2.29 22.54 -15.41
N GLU A 199 2.44 23.06 -16.63
CA GLU A 199 3.72 23.39 -17.23
C GLU A 199 4.08 24.82 -16.86
N ILE A 200 5.29 24.99 -16.32
CA ILE A 200 5.79 26.30 -15.85
C ILE A 200 6.88 26.78 -16.78
N LEU A 201 6.71 27.98 -17.32
CA LEU A 201 7.70 28.70 -18.12
C LEU A 201 8.42 29.71 -17.24
N CYS A 202 9.74 29.63 -17.15
CA CYS A 202 10.56 30.67 -16.56
C CYS A 202 10.95 31.68 -17.64
N VAL A 203 10.72 32.96 -17.37
CA VAL A 203 11.00 34.07 -18.30
C VAL A 203 11.87 35.09 -17.60
N THR A 204 12.92 35.51 -18.29
CA THR A 204 13.82 36.58 -17.84
C THR A 204 13.94 37.67 -18.90
N ASP A 205 14.06 38.90 -18.44
CA ASP A 205 14.15 40.09 -19.28
C ASP A 205 15.34 40.98 -18.89
N TRP A 206 15.69 41.91 -19.77
CA TRP A 206 16.73 42.91 -19.53
C TRP A 206 16.31 44.06 -18.59
N GLY A 207 15.04 44.14 -18.19
CA GLY A 207 14.61 44.87 -17.00
C GLY A 207 15.08 44.23 -15.68
N GLN A 208 15.90 43.16 -15.76
CA GLN A 208 16.53 42.44 -14.64
C GLN A 208 15.53 41.70 -13.77
N ILE A 209 14.39 41.31 -14.34
CA ILE A 209 13.33 40.58 -13.63
C ILE A 209 13.27 39.12 -14.12
N MET A 210 13.07 38.22 -13.17
CA MET A 210 12.74 36.81 -13.41
C MET A 210 11.33 36.53 -12.89
N SER A 211 10.50 35.95 -13.76
CA SER A 211 9.11 35.61 -13.48
C SER A 211 8.76 34.21 -14.00
N PHE A 212 7.69 33.62 -13.47
CA PHE A 212 7.22 32.30 -13.84
C PHE A 212 5.78 32.39 -14.32
N TYR A 213 5.44 31.69 -15.38
CA TYR A 213 4.09 31.66 -15.97
C TYR A 213 3.62 30.23 -16.12
N ASN A 214 2.32 30.01 -15.95
CA ASN A 214 1.69 28.77 -16.38
C ASN A 214 1.43 28.80 -17.90
N PHE A 215 0.97 27.66 -18.46
CA PHE A 215 0.61 27.57 -19.88
C PHE A 215 -0.47 28.58 -20.31
N ASP A 216 -1.41 28.93 -19.41
CA ASP A 216 -2.47 29.92 -19.68
C ASP A 216 -1.97 31.38 -19.68
N GLY A 217 -0.67 31.61 -19.47
CA GLY A 217 -0.07 32.95 -19.42
C GLY A 217 -0.30 33.70 -18.11
N LYS A 218 -0.79 33.03 -17.05
CA LYS A 218 -0.92 33.59 -15.70
C LYS A 218 0.40 33.45 -14.94
N MET A 219 0.79 34.53 -14.28
CA MET A 219 2.00 34.56 -13.46
C MET A 219 1.84 33.67 -12.20
N VAL A 220 2.86 32.87 -11.92
CA VAL A 220 2.96 31.95 -10.78
C VAL A 220 4.04 32.47 -9.82
N GLY A 221 3.68 32.70 -8.57
CA GLY A 221 4.63 33.18 -7.55
C GLY A 221 4.92 34.68 -7.62
N LYS A 222 6.07 35.11 -7.09
CA LYS A 222 6.50 36.51 -7.06
C LYS A 222 7.66 36.73 -8.00
N GLU A 223 7.66 37.87 -8.68
CA GLU A 223 8.80 38.34 -9.47
C GLU A 223 10.06 38.49 -8.62
N ARG A 224 11.21 38.22 -9.23
CA ARG A 224 12.52 38.23 -8.59
C ARG A 224 13.45 39.17 -9.35
N ALA A 225 13.95 40.19 -8.67
CA ALA A 225 15.01 41.03 -9.20
C ALA A 225 16.34 40.26 -9.22
N LEU A 226 16.95 40.16 -10.39
CA LEU A 226 18.26 39.52 -10.59
C LEU A 226 19.42 40.47 -10.24
N GLY A 227 19.23 41.77 -10.49
CA GLY A 227 20.27 42.81 -10.31
C GLY A 227 21.33 42.83 -11.41
N PHE A 228 21.07 42.14 -12.53
CA PHE A 228 21.90 42.13 -13.74
C PHE A 228 21.05 41.67 -14.94
N GLU A 229 21.52 41.97 -16.15
CA GLU A 229 20.90 41.54 -17.40
C GLU A 229 21.22 40.06 -17.69
N PRO A 230 20.20 39.18 -17.74
CA PRO A 230 20.38 37.76 -18.02
C PRO A 230 20.54 37.51 -19.53
N LEU A 231 21.45 36.61 -19.88
CA LEU A 231 21.75 36.19 -21.25
C LEU A 231 21.31 34.76 -21.54
N CYS A 232 21.36 33.87 -20.52
CA CYS A 232 21.01 32.47 -20.68
C CYS A 232 20.37 31.92 -19.39
N ILE A 233 19.36 31.07 -19.58
CA ILE A 233 18.72 30.32 -18.50
C ILE A 233 18.60 28.84 -18.86
N ARG A 234 18.99 27.94 -17.93
CA ARG A 234 18.89 26.48 -18.11
C ARG A 234 18.52 25.78 -16.81
N TYR A 235 17.68 24.76 -16.91
CA TYR A 235 17.40 23.86 -15.78
C TYR A 235 18.49 22.81 -15.62
N ILE A 236 18.81 22.48 -14.37
CA ILE A 236 19.79 21.43 -14.03
C ILE A 236 19.23 20.44 -13.02
N CYS A 237 19.92 19.31 -12.83
CA CYS A 237 19.52 18.27 -11.88
C CYS A 237 18.06 17.83 -12.09
N LYS A 238 17.67 17.59 -13.35
CA LYS A 238 16.31 17.22 -13.76
C LYS A 238 15.23 18.26 -13.40
N GLY A 239 15.57 19.54 -13.24
CA GLY A 239 14.62 20.63 -12.99
C GLY A 239 14.56 21.14 -11.57
N GLU A 240 15.40 20.63 -10.66
CA GLU A 240 15.43 21.10 -9.27
C GLU A 240 15.99 22.52 -9.12
N PHE A 241 16.94 22.89 -9.98
CA PHE A 241 17.62 24.18 -9.93
C PHE A 241 17.69 24.85 -11.31
N LEU A 242 17.86 26.16 -11.28
CA LEU A 242 17.99 27.05 -12.43
C LEU A 242 19.39 27.63 -12.48
N LEU A 243 20.02 27.63 -13.64
CA LEU A 243 21.23 28.38 -13.93
C LEU A 243 20.86 29.65 -14.68
N VAL A 244 21.39 30.78 -14.22
CA VAL A 244 21.23 32.07 -14.88
C VAL A 244 22.61 32.69 -15.07
N ALA A 245 22.98 32.93 -16.32
CA ALA A 245 24.21 33.62 -16.71
C ALA A 245 23.88 35.01 -17.27
N GLY A 246 24.81 35.96 -17.16
CA GLY A 246 24.58 37.31 -17.68
C GLY A 246 25.78 38.24 -17.76
N CYS A 247 25.49 39.52 -17.97
CA CYS A 247 26.48 40.59 -18.23
C CYS A 247 27.35 40.94 -17.01
N ASN A 248 26.99 40.50 -15.81
CA ASN A 248 27.74 40.73 -14.57
C ASN A 248 28.94 39.79 -14.38
N LYS A 249 29.41 39.16 -15.47
CA LYS A 249 30.57 38.27 -15.48
C LYS A 249 30.44 37.08 -14.52
N SER A 250 29.22 36.65 -14.28
CA SER A 250 28.90 35.62 -13.29
C SER A 250 27.80 34.70 -13.79
N CYS A 251 27.85 33.45 -13.34
CA CYS A 251 26.77 32.48 -13.50
C CYS A 251 26.26 32.13 -12.09
N TYR A 252 24.95 32.19 -11.87
CA TYR A 252 24.35 31.93 -10.57
C TYR A 252 23.43 30.73 -10.61
N LEU A 253 23.45 29.94 -9.53
CA LEU A 253 22.44 28.93 -9.26
C LEU A 253 21.27 29.56 -8.52
N TYR A 254 20.06 29.27 -8.98
CA TYR A 254 18.79 29.63 -8.37
C TYR A 254 18.01 28.36 -8.01
N THR A 255 17.18 28.44 -6.98
CA THR A 255 16.11 27.45 -6.80
C THR A 255 15.09 27.57 -7.92
N ARG A 256 14.30 26.53 -8.11
CA ARG A 256 13.12 26.57 -8.98
C ARG A 256 12.16 27.72 -8.66
N ASP A 257 12.06 28.14 -7.39
CA ASP A 257 11.20 29.25 -6.95
C ASP A 257 11.85 30.65 -7.17
N GLY A 258 13.00 30.68 -7.85
CA GLY A 258 13.74 31.90 -8.19
C GLY A 258 14.54 32.51 -7.05
N ILE A 259 14.91 31.74 -6.02
CA ILE A 259 15.76 32.23 -4.92
C ILE A 259 17.24 32.04 -5.32
N ARG A 260 18.02 33.12 -5.28
CA ARG A 260 19.46 33.09 -5.58
C ARG A 260 20.21 32.28 -4.52
N LEU A 261 21.05 31.34 -4.95
CA LEU A 261 21.82 30.45 -4.06
C LEU A 261 23.31 30.81 -4.02
N VAL A 262 24.04 30.44 -5.06
CA VAL A 262 25.51 30.46 -5.09
C VAL A 262 25.98 30.80 -6.50
N GLN A 263 27.08 31.55 -6.60
CA GLN A 263 27.79 31.80 -7.85
C GLN A 263 28.59 30.57 -8.27
N ILE A 264 28.54 30.22 -9.54
CA ILE A 264 29.21 29.07 -10.13
C ILE A 264 30.52 29.49 -10.76
N GLY A 265 31.62 28.92 -10.27
CA GLY A 265 32.97 29.29 -10.69
C GLY A 265 33.47 30.57 -10.00
N ASP A 266 34.79 30.76 -10.03
CA ASP A 266 35.42 31.99 -9.53
C ASP A 266 35.24 33.12 -10.57
N ASN A 267 35.09 34.36 -10.08
CA ASN A 267 34.76 35.57 -10.86
C ASN A 267 35.30 35.54 -12.31
N HIS A 268 34.39 35.37 -13.29
CA HIS A 268 34.78 35.43 -14.69
C HIS A 268 35.23 36.86 -15.04
N GLN A 269 36.12 37.00 -16.02
CA GLN A 269 36.71 38.31 -16.36
C GLN A 269 35.84 39.11 -17.35
N SER A 270 34.99 38.40 -18.10
CA SER A 270 34.10 38.94 -19.14
C SER A 270 32.68 38.41 -19.00
N TRP A 271 31.75 38.86 -19.85
CA TRP A 271 30.36 38.44 -19.83
C TRP A 271 30.21 36.93 -20.06
N VAL A 272 29.23 36.33 -19.40
CA VAL A 272 28.91 34.92 -19.57
C VAL A 272 27.71 34.80 -20.48
N TRP A 273 27.94 34.44 -21.74
CA TRP A 273 26.87 34.32 -22.74
C TRP A 273 26.00 33.10 -22.53
N THR A 274 26.61 31.98 -22.16
CA THR A 274 25.93 30.70 -22.21
C THR A 274 26.41 29.75 -21.12
N CYS A 275 25.50 28.91 -20.67
CA CYS A 275 25.78 27.81 -19.77
C CYS A 275 25.02 26.57 -20.23
N ALA A 276 25.64 25.40 -20.08
CA ALA A 276 25.02 24.12 -20.36
C ALA A 276 25.29 23.16 -19.22
N ALA A 277 24.36 22.24 -18.96
CA ALA A 277 24.53 21.20 -17.95
C ALA A 277 24.67 19.83 -18.60
N LYS A 278 25.64 19.05 -18.13
CA LYS A 278 25.87 17.70 -18.62
C LYS A 278 24.68 16.81 -18.21
N PRO A 279 24.07 16.05 -19.14
CA PRO A 279 23.01 15.11 -18.81
C PRO A 279 23.45 14.11 -17.73
N ASN A 280 22.58 13.84 -16.75
CA ASN A 280 22.80 12.86 -15.67
C ASN A 280 24.05 13.07 -14.79
N ALA A 281 24.72 14.22 -14.87
CA ALA A 281 25.90 14.53 -14.05
C ALA A 281 25.78 15.93 -13.43
N SER A 282 26.54 16.19 -12.37
CA SER A 282 26.60 17.52 -11.74
C SER A 282 27.65 18.44 -12.39
N HIS A 283 27.93 18.26 -13.68
CA HIS A 283 28.89 19.06 -14.43
C HIS A 283 28.18 20.15 -15.22
N ILE A 284 28.79 21.34 -15.27
CA ILE A 284 28.28 22.53 -15.93
C ILE A 284 29.42 23.09 -16.79
N ALA A 285 29.11 23.42 -18.04
CA ALA A 285 29.99 24.16 -18.92
C ALA A 285 29.53 25.62 -18.98
N VAL A 286 30.49 26.55 -18.97
CA VAL A 286 30.26 27.99 -19.01
C VAL A 286 31.11 28.61 -20.12
N GLY A 287 30.49 29.40 -20.99
CA GLY A 287 31.12 30.08 -22.12
C GLY A 287 31.11 31.60 -21.96
N CYS A 288 32.25 32.24 -22.18
CA CYS A 288 32.46 33.67 -21.93
C CYS A 288 32.75 34.45 -23.23
N GLN A 289 32.61 35.78 -23.16
CA GLN A 289 32.88 36.70 -24.28
C GLN A 289 34.37 36.74 -24.69
N ASP A 290 35.29 36.49 -23.77
CA ASP A 290 36.75 36.45 -23.99
C ASP A 290 37.26 35.12 -24.58
N GLY A 291 36.35 34.24 -25.01
CA GLY A 291 36.69 32.93 -25.56
C GLY A 291 36.94 31.84 -24.52
N LYS A 292 36.79 32.13 -23.21
CA LYS A 292 37.00 31.13 -22.17
C LYS A 292 35.83 30.16 -22.06
N ILE A 293 36.15 28.86 -22.11
CA ILE A 293 35.23 27.74 -21.82
C ILE A 293 35.69 27.10 -20.52
N SER A 294 34.79 26.96 -19.55
CA SER A 294 35.11 26.35 -18.25
C SER A 294 34.18 25.19 -17.94
N MET A 295 34.73 24.03 -17.62
CA MET A 295 33.98 22.87 -17.14
C MET A 295 34.09 22.79 -15.61
N LEU A 296 32.94 22.84 -14.94
CA LEU A 296 32.81 22.92 -13.49
C LEU A 296 31.99 21.73 -12.98
N GLN A 297 32.46 21.07 -11.93
CA GLN A 297 31.67 20.08 -11.18
C GLN A 297 31.05 20.74 -9.95
N VAL A 298 29.72 20.68 -9.85
CA VAL A 298 28.98 21.09 -8.66
C VAL A 298 28.92 19.92 -7.68
N VAL A 299 29.36 20.18 -6.44
CA VAL A 299 29.29 19.21 -5.34
C VAL A 299 28.30 19.70 -4.28
N PHE A 300 27.20 18.96 -4.14
CA PHE A 300 26.18 19.19 -3.12
C PHE A 300 26.62 18.54 -1.80
N THR A 301 27.23 19.35 -0.93
CA THR A 301 27.59 18.90 0.43
C THR A 301 26.35 18.75 1.30
N GLN A 302 26.34 17.76 2.16
CA GLN A 302 25.25 17.58 3.09
C GLN A 302 25.40 18.48 4.31
N VAL A 303 24.27 18.95 4.83
CA VAL A 303 24.21 19.80 6.00
C VAL A 303 23.13 19.25 6.90
N HIS A 304 23.53 18.79 8.07
CA HIS A 304 22.63 18.22 9.06
C HIS A 304 23.17 18.45 10.48
N GLY A 305 22.28 18.32 11.45
CA GLY A 305 22.58 18.31 12.88
C GLY A 305 21.66 17.32 13.57
N ILE A 306 22.16 16.66 14.62
CA ILE A 306 21.39 15.71 15.41
C ILE A 306 21.51 16.08 16.88
N TYR A 307 20.41 16.00 17.60
CA TYR A 307 20.39 16.05 19.05
C TYR A 307 19.41 15.01 19.57
N LYS A 308 19.93 13.95 20.18
CA LYS A 308 19.18 12.76 20.56
C LYS A 308 18.36 12.24 19.37
N GLU A 309 17.03 12.19 19.48
CA GLU A 309 16.10 11.74 18.44
C GLU A 309 15.76 12.80 17.37
N LYS A 310 16.16 14.07 17.56
CA LYS A 310 15.81 15.16 16.62
C LYS A 310 16.89 15.30 15.57
N TYR A 311 16.53 15.03 14.33
CA TYR A 311 17.39 15.15 13.17
C TYR A 311 16.98 16.35 12.32
N ALA A 312 17.85 17.35 12.23
CA ALA A 312 17.65 18.51 11.39
C ALA A 312 18.55 18.42 10.16
N TYR A 313 18.01 18.55 8.95
CA TYR A 313 18.78 18.49 7.72
C TYR A 313 18.28 19.48 6.68
N ARG A 314 19.16 19.80 5.74
CA ARG A 314 18.89 20.72 4.65
C ARG A 314 18.29 19.98 3.46
N GLU A 315 17.18 20.50 2.95
CA GLU A 315 16.49 20.03 1.75
C GLU A 315 16.42 21.17 0.72
N LYS A 316 16.54 20.87 -0.58
CA LYS A 316 16.51 21.86 -1.68
C LYS A 316 17.44 23.07 -1.47
N LEU A 317 18.53 22.88 -0.73
CA LEU A 317 19.50 23.90 -0.31
C LEU A 317 18.97 25.06 0.55
N THR A 318 17.65 25.27 0.66
CA THR A 318 17.03 26.45 1.30
C THR A 318 16.07 26.11 2.43
N ASP A 319 15.56 24.89 2.45
CA ASP A 319 14.61 24.43 3.46
C ASP A 319 15.35 23.63 4.53
N VAL A 320 14.92 23.77 5.78
CA VAL A 320 15.37 22.95 6.90
C VAL A 320 14.23 22.03 7.29
N ILE A 321 14.47 20.73 7.24
CA ILE A 321 13.55 19.73 7.78
C ILE A 321 14.05 19.30 9.14
N ILE A 322 13.13 19.23 10.11
CA ILE A 322 13.36 18.66 11.42
C ILE A 322 12.48 17.41 11.52
N GLN A 323 13.10 16.26 11.71
CA GLN A 323 12.44 14.97 11.83
C GLN A 323 12.64 14.44 13.25
N ASN A 324 11.57 13.98 13.89
CA ASN A 324 11.68 13.10 15.04
C ASN A 324 11.97 11.69 14.54
N LEU A 325 13.12 11.10 14.86
CA LEU A 325 13.45 9.75 14.40
C LEU A 325 12.67 8.65 15.14
N LEU A 326 12.04 8.97 16.27
CA LEU A 326 11.20 8.03 17.03
C LEU A 326 9.73 8.07 16.59
N THR A 327 9.17 9.26 16.36
CA THR A 327 7.75 9.43 15.96
C THR A 327 7.53 9.64 14.46
N ASP A 328 8.61 9.75 13.67
CA ASP A 328 8.64 10.11 12.24
C ASP A 328 7.92 11.42 11.86
N GLN A 329 7.58 12.25 12.86
CA GLN A 329 7.02 13.58 12.63
C GLN A 329 8.04 14.49 11.97
N LYS A 330 7.65 15.18 10.90
CA LYS A 330 8.50 16.09 10.13
C LYS A 330 7.93 17.50 10.14
N LEU A 331 8.79 18.48 10.42
CA LEU A 331 8.51 19.91 10.27
C LEU A 331 9.42 20.46 9.17
N ARG A 332 8.88 21.25 8.24
CA ARG A 332 9.66 22.00 7.24
C ARG A 332 9.67 23.49 7.58
N ILE A 333 10.86 24.08 7.68
CA ILE A 333 11.09 25.52 7.83
C ILE A 333 11.65 26.06 6.51
N LYS A 334 10.89 26.95 5.86
CA LYS A 334 11.32 27.62 4.62
C LYS A 334 12.17 28.84 4.95
N CYS A 335 13.49 28.74 4.80
CA CYS A 335 14.40 29.85 5.13
C CYS A 335 14.48 30.91 4.02
N ARG A 336 14.13 30.53 2.78
CA ARG A 336 14.19 31.38 1.58
C ARG A 336 15.59 31.96 1.28
N ASP A 337 16.63 31.28 1.76
CA ASP A 337 18.03 31.61 1.51
C ASP A 337 18.87 30.32 1.65
N LEU A 338 20.10 30.31 1.14
CA LEU A 338 21.01 29.18 1.20
C LEU A 338 21.35 28.84 2.65
N VAL A 339 20.95 27.64 3.07
CA VAL A 339 21.32 27.10 4.37
C VAL A 339 22.75 26.55 4.30
N LYS A 340 23.71 27.18 4.97
CA LYS A 340 25.12 26.78 4.98
C LYS A 340 25.42 25.71 6.04
N LYS A 341 24.96 25.91 7.27
CA LYS A 341 25.16 25.01 8.42
C LYS A 341 23.90 24.97 9.28
N ILE A 342 23.70 23.85 9.97
CA ILE A 342 22.59 23.61 10.88
C ILE A 342 23.16 23.04 12.18
N ALA A 343 22.73 23.58 13.31
CA ALA A 343 23.04 23.02 14.63
C ALA A 343 21.74 22.95 15.45
N ILE A 344 21.55 21.87 16.20
CA ILE A 344 20.37 21.65 17.04
C ILE A 344 20.81 21.23 18.44
N TYR A 345 20.18 21.80 19.46
CA TYR A 345 20.43 21.47 20.86
C TYR A 345 19.20 21.74 21.71
N LYS A 346 18.70 20.73 22.44
CA LYS A 346 17.48 20.81 23.27
C LYS A 346 16.27 21.34 22.48
N HIS A 347 15.92 22.61 22.70
CA HIS A 347 14.81 23.35 22.09
C HIS A 347 15.29 24.47 21.14
N ARG A 348 16.60 24.54 20.86
CA ARG A 348 17.25 25.55 20.02
C ARG A 348 17.65 24.93 18.69
N LEU A 349 17.39 25.65 17.61
CA LEU A 349 17.89 25.34 16.27
C LEU A 349 18.57 26.59 15.71
N ALA A 350 19.85 26.49 15.39
CA ALA A 350 20.59 27.53 14.69
C ALA A 350 20.74 27.15 13.21
N VAL A 351 20.35 28.06 12.33
CA VAL A 351 20.46 27.92 10.89
C VAL A 351 21.34 29.05 10.37
N GLN A 352 22.53 28.73 9.90
CA GLN A 352 23.41 29.69 9.24
C GLN A 352 22.97 29.86 7.79
N LEU A 353 22.60 31.08 7.44
CA LEU A 353 22.23 31.50 6.09
C LEU A 353 23.41 32.19 5.40
N GLY A 354 23.18 32.85 4.27
CA GLY A 354 24.24 33.51 3.51
C GLY A 354 24.92 34.63 4.29
N ASP A 355 24.11 35.48 4.94
CA ASP A 355 24.47 36.76 5.57
C ASP A 355 24.29 36.79 7.09
N ARG A 356 23.56 35.82 7.67
CA ARG A 356 23.16 35.83 9.09
C ARG A 356 22.99 34.43 9.66
N VAL A 357 22.91 34.33 10.99
CA VAL A 357 22.48 33.11 11.69
C VAL A 357 21.10 33.33 12.29
N THR A 358 20.14 32.48 11.93
CA THR A 358 18.77 32.54 12.44
C THR A 358 18.56 31.47 13.51
N ILE A 359 18.05 31.88 14.68
CA ILE A 359 17.85 30.99 15.82
C ILE A 359 16.35 30.78 16.02
N TYR A 360 15.94 29.52 16.03
CA TYR A 360 14.59 29.08 16.30
C TYR A 360 14.47 28.42 17.67
N GLU A 361 13.29 28.54 18.28
CA GLU A 361 12.92 27.95 19.55
C GLU A 361 11.73 27.01 19.36
N LEU A 362 11.81 25.80 19.91
CA LEU A 362 10.67 24.88 20.01
C LEU A 362 9.67 25.43 21.03
N TYR A 363 8.44 25.71 20.58
CA TYR A 363 7.34 26.17 21.43
C TYR A 363 6.65 24.96 22.08
N SER A 364 6.72 24.86 23.41
CA SER A 364 6.21 23.72 24.18
C SER A 364 4.82 23.95 24.80
N GLY A 365 4.01 24.81 24.19
CA GLY A 365 2.75 25.27 24.78
C GLY A 365 1.59 24.28 24.71
N ASP A 366 1.66 23.24 23.88
CA ASP A 366 0.59 22.23 23.79
C ASP A 366 1.14 20.88 23.29
N GLY A 367 0.50 19.79 23.70
CA GLY A 367 1.00 18.42 23.63
C GLY A 367 1.68 18.02 22.31
N GLY A 368 3.00 17.77 22.37
CA GLY A 368 3.74 16.97 21.39
C GLY A 368 3.99 17.58 20.00
N ALA A 369 3.45 18.75 19.68
CA ALA A 369 3.68 19.37 18.37
C ALA A 369 5.10 19.94 18.25
N MET A 370 5.88 19.44 17.27
CA MET A 370 7.22 19.94 16.92
C MET A 370 7.16 21.31 16.23
N HIS A 371 6.69 22.37 16.91
CA HIS A 371 6.56 23.71 16.32
C HIS A 371 7.73 24.63 16.71
N TYR A 372 8.52 25.06 15.72
CA TYR A 372 9.63 26.00 15.92
C TYR A 372 9.23 27.42 15.55
N ARG A 373 9.39 28.37 16.48
CA ARG A 373 9.22 29.80 16.26
C ARG A 373 10.57 30.49 16.10
N LEU A 374 10.61 31.56 15.31
CA LEU A 374 11.78 32.42 15.23
C LEU A 374 12.01 33.09 16.59
N LYS A 375 13.23 32.99 17.14
CA LYS A 375 13.62 33.70 18.37
C LYS A 375 14.44 34.95 18.04
N GLU A 376 15.60 34.77 17.41
CA GLU A 376 16.57 35.84 17.17
C GLU A 376 17.28 35.68 15.82
N LYS A 377 17.85 36.78 15.31
CA LYS A 377 18.65 36.83 14.08
C LYS A 377 19.97 37.54 14.36
N VAL A 378 21.07 36.80 14.29
CA VAL A 378 22.43 37.36 14.37
C VAL A 378 22.80 37.87 12.99
N ALA A 379 22.73 39.19 12.78
CA ALA A 379 22.89 39.84 11.47
C ALA A 379 24.35 39.93 10.97
N THR A 380 25.32 39.38 11.70
CA THR A 380 26.73 39.38 11.28
C THR A 380 26.99 38.24 10.30
N LYS A 381 27.70 38.54 9.20
CA LYS A 381 28.19 37.52 8.27
C LYS A 381 29.27 36.70 8.98
N VAL A 382 28.89 35.53 9.47
CA VAL A 382 29.79 34.60 10.14
C VAL A 382 30.21 33.50 9.18
N GLU A 383 31.50 33.21 9.09
CA GLU A 383 32.04 32.03 8.41
C GLU A 383 32.64 31.08 9.46
N CYS A 384 32.29 29.80 9.37
CA CYS A 384 32.73 28.78 10.33
C CYS A 384 32.82 27.40 9.67
N SER A 385 33.79 26.60 10.08
CA SER A 385 33.94 25.20 9.68
C SER A 385 32.88 24.32 10.37
N LEU A 386 32.68 24.52 11.67
CA LEU A 386 31.70 23.85 12.51
C LEU A 386 30.85 24.89 13.25
N LEU A 387 29.54 24.65 13.30
CA LEU A 387 28.57 25.48 14.00
C LEU A 387 27.98 24.66 15.15
N VAL A 388 27.98 25.23 16.35
CA VAL A 388 27.40 24.62 17.54
C VAL A 388 26.43 25.61 18.18
N VAL A 389 25.29 25.12 18.67
CA VAL A 389 24.33 25.90 19.43
C VAL A 389 24.16 25.29 20.81
N THR A 390 24.07 26.14 21.82
CA THR A 390 23.78 25.77 23.21
C THR A 390 22.47 26.43 23.67
N SER A 391 22.16 26.47 24.97
CA SER A 391 20.88 27.05 25.41
C SER A 391 20.83 28.57 25.17
N ALA A 392 21.97 29.27 25.26
CA ALA A 392 22.09 30.73 25.17
C ALA A 392 23.20 31.25 24.23
N HIS A 393 24.12 30.39 23.79
CA HIS A 393 25.29 30.78 22.99
C HIS A 393 25.41 30.01 21.69
N LEU A 394 26.03 30.64 20.69
CA LEU A 394 26.59 30.02 19.50
C LEU A 394 28.08 29.84 19.69
N VAL A 395 28.59 28.67 19.33
CA VAL A 395 30.03 28.41 19.26
C VAL A 395 30.42 28.17 17.82
N LEU A 396 31.34 28.99 17.34
CA LEU A 396 31.82 29.02 15.97
C LEU A 396 33.24 28.49 15.94
N CYS A 397 33.47 27.48 15.12
CA CYS A 397 34.80 26.96 14.92
C CYS A 397 35.41 27.53 13.64
N HIS A 398 36.63 28.03 13.73
CA HIS A 398 37.45 28.46 12.61
C HIS A 398 38.83 27.79 12.72
N ASP A 399 38.95 26.61 12.09
CA ASP A 399 40.12 25.73 12.14
C ASP A 399 40.59 25.38 13.57
N ARG A 400 41.46 26.19 14.19
CA ARG A 400 42.00 26.01 15.57
C ARG A 400 41.33 26.89 16.62
N VAL A 401 40.46 27.79 16.20
CA VAL A 401 39.85 28.80 17.07
C VAL A 401 38.39 28.47 17.29
N LEU A 402 37.94 28.51 18.55
CA LEU A 402 36.54 28.38 18.96
C LEU A 402 36.07 29.70 19.56
N GLN A 403 35.08 30.35 18.95
CA GLN A 403 34.50 31.61 19.42
C GLN A 403 33.11 31.39 19.99
N CYS A 404 32.88 31.86 21.22
CA CYS A 404 31.59 31.88 21.89
C CYS A 404 30.92 33.25 21.69
N ILE A 405 29.75 33.24 21.07
CA ILE A 405 28.96 34.44 20.80
C ILE A 405 27.56 34.25 21.40
N THR A 406 27.05 35.28 22.03
CA THR A 406 25.64 35.32 22.46
C THR A 406 24.69 35.40 21.26
N PHE A 407 23.40 35.11 21.46
CA PHE A 407 22.41 35.26 20.41
C PHE A 407 22.17 36.72 19.95
N ASN A 408 22.61 37.68 20.76
CA ASN A 408 22.64 39.10 20.39
C ASN A 408 23.83 39.46 19.49
N GLY A 409 24.74 38.52 19.20
CA GLY A 409 25.93 38.77 18.38
C GLY A 409 27.12 39.33 19.15
N VAL A 410 27.06 39.41 20.49
CA VAL A 410 28.19 39.86 21.32
C VAL A 410 29.16 38.70 21.53
N HIS A 411 30.42 38.91 21.19
CA HIS A 411 31.52 37.97 21.43
C HIS A 411 31.88 37.95 22.93
N GLU A 412 31.77 36.79 23.56
CA GLU A 412 32.11 36.63 24.99
C GLU A 412 33.50 36.05 25.20
N ARG A 413 33.90 35.08 24.38
CA ARG A 413 35.12 34.32 24.64
C ARG A 413 35.66 33.62 23.41
N GLU A 414 36.97 33.40 23.42
CA GLU A 414 37.67 32.63 22.39
C GLU A 414 38.58 31.60 23.06
N TRP A 415 38.68 30.41 22.47
CA TRP A 415 39.65 29.38 22.84
C TRP A 415 40.48 29.02 21.60
N GLU A 416 41.80 29.08 21.75
CA GLU A 416 42.74 28.62 20.74
C GLU A 416 43.24 27.22 21.12
N THR A 417 43.17 26.27 20.18
CA THR A 417 43.60 24.88 20.37
C THR A 417 44.92 24.59 19.68
N ASP A 418 45.70 23.66 20.23
CA ASP A 418 47.04 23.29 19.72
C ASP A 418 47.03 22.79 18.26
N ALA A 419 45.90 22.25 17.79
CA ALA A 419 45.71 21.76 16.43
C ALA A 419 44.28 22.02 15.94
N SER A 420 44.00 21.71 14.67
CA SER A 420 42.68 21.94 14.08
C SER A 420 41.61 21.05 14.70
N VAL A 421 40.44 21.63 14.93
CA VAL A 421 39.29 20.93 15.49
C VAL A 421 38.65 20.07 14.41
N ARG A 422 38.62 18.75 14.65
CA ARG A 422 38.06 17.76 13.73
C ARG A 422 36.63 17.40 14.08
N TYR A 423 36.32 17.36 15.39
CA TYR A 423 35.01 16.96 15.89
C TYR A 423 34.63 17.79 17.13
N ILE A 424 33.37 18.21 17.21
CA ILE A 424 32.83 18.93 18.36
C ILE A 424 31.42 18.44 18.70
N ARG A 425 31.14 18.23 19.99
CA ARG A 425 29.82 17.83 20.47
C ARG A 425 29.48 18.49 21.80
N VAL A 426 28.22 18.89 21.97
CA VAL A 426 27.71 19.41 23.24
C VAL A 426 27.37 18.24 24.15
N ILE A 427 28.04 18.13 25.29
CA ILE A 427 27.77 17.11 26.33
C ILE A 427 26.66 17.57 27.29
N GLY A 428 26.38 18.87 27.30
CA GLY A 428 25.34 19.55 28.06
C GLY A 428 25.79 20.04 29.44
N GLY A 429 24.88 20.66 30.17
CA GLY A 429 25.15 21.25 31.48
C GLY A 429 24.05 22.24 31.87
N PRO A 430 24.25 22.99 32.98
CA PRO A 430 23.45 24.16 33.29
C PRO A 430 23.55 25.18 32.16
N VAL A 431 22.54 26.03 32.02
CA VAL A 431 22.55 27.13 31.04
C VAL A 431 23.76 28.04 31.33
N ASN A 432 24.48 28.44 30.27
CA ASN A 432 25.74 29.22 30.29
C ASN A 432 26.97 28.47 30.84
N ARG A 433 26.80 27.22 31.29
CA ARG A 433 27.88 26.35 31.79
C ARG A 433 27.88 25.01 31.06
N GLU A 434 27.37 24.98 29.84
CA GLU A 434 27.37 23.76 29.05
C GLU A 434 28.79 23.30 28.71
N GLY A 435 29.01 22.00 28.78
CA GLY A 435 30.26 21.41 28.32
C GLY A 435 30.24 21.11 26.83
N LEU A 436 31.39 21.29 26.20
CA LEU A 436 31.75 20.89 24.85
C LEU A 436 32.86 19.85 24.92
N LEU A 437 32.76 18.83 24.08
CA LEU A 437 33.79 17.82 23.88
C LEU A 437 34.37 18.01 22.50
N VAL A 438 35.69 18.19 22.44
CA VAL A 438 36.43 18.62 21.25
C VAL A 438 37.52 17.62 20.97
N GLY A 439 37.58 17.13 19.73
CA GLY A 439 38.63 16.24 19.24
C GLY A 439 39.50 16.96 18.22
N LEU A 440 40.81 16.94 18.46
CA LEU A 440 41.80 17.64 17.64
C LEU A 440 42.53 16.71 16.66
N ALA A 441 43.11 17.31 15.61
CA ALA A 441 43.92 16.59 14.61
C ALA A 441 45.23 16.02 15.16
N ASN A 442 45.74 16.53 16.29
CA ASN A 442 46.94 15.98 16.96
C ASN A 442 46.63 14.86 17.96
N GLY A 443 45.37 14.40 18.04
CA GLY A 443 44.94 13.31 18.92
C GLY A 443 44.53 13.72 20.34
N GLN A 444 44.54 15.01 20.69
CA GLN A 444 44.03 15.50 21.98
C GLN A 444 42.49 15.54 22.02
N VAL A 445 41.93 15.05 23.13
CA VAL A 445 40.51 15.23 23.49
C VAL A 445 40.39 16.26 24.60
N LEU A 446 39.75 17.38 24.30
CA LEU A 446 39.53 18.48 25.23
C LEU A 446 38.06 18.55 25.66
N LYS A 447 37.85 18.88 26.93
CA LYS A 447 36.55 19.22 27.51
C LYS A 447 36.55 20.70 27.87
N ILE A 448 35.71 21.48 27.20
CA ILE A 448 35.60 22.93 27.40
C ILE A 448 34.27 23.21 28.07
N PHE A 449 34.24 24.05 29.10
CA PHE A 449 33.00 24.60 29.64
C PHE A 449 32.85 26.05 29.19
N LEU A 450 31.66 26.47 28.79
CA LEU A 450 31.45 27.84 28.28
C LEU A 450 31.82 28.94 29.28
N ASP A 451 31.67 28.68 30.58
CA ASP A 451 32.02 29.61 31.65
C ASP A 451 33.50 29.58 32.02
N ASN A 452 34.26 28.58 31.55
CA ASN A 452 35.67 28.40 31.88
C ASN A 452 36.58 28.83 30.71
N ALA A 453 37.64 29.58 31.04
CA ALA A 453 38.64 29.99 30.06
C ALA A 453 39.60 28.86 29.67
N PHE A 454 39.76 27.84 30.53
CA PHE A 454 40.77 26.79 30.32
C PHE A 454 40.13 25.47 29.85
N PRO A 455 40.48 24.98 28.64
CA PRO A 455 40.14 23.63 28.20
C PRO A 455 40.78 22.56 29.11
N VAL A 456 40.01 21.55 29.48
CA VAL A 456 40.51 20.40 30.28
C VAL A 456 40.89 19.26 29.34
N GLU A 457 42.16 18.87 29.31
CA GLU A 457 42.61 17.70 28.55
C GLU A 457 42.17 16.39 29.25
N LEU A 458 41.38 15.58 28.55
CA LEU A 458 40.93 14.28 29.05
C LEU A 458 41.97 13.20 28.75
N VAL A 459 42.25 13.00 27.46
CA VAL A 459 43.13 11.96 26.91
C VAL A 459 43.85 12.51 25.67
N LYS A 460 45.09 12.08 25.44
CA LYS A 460 45.86 12.36 24.23
C LYS A 460 46.30 11.05 23.57
N LEU A 461 46.04 10.94 22.28
CA LEU A 461 46.44 9.81 21.43
C LEU A 461 47.53 10.25 20.45
N ASP A 462 48.29 9.29 19.92
CA ASP A 462 49.31 9.56 18.88
C ASP A 462 48.72 9.75 17.48
N THR A 463 47.40 9.59 17.34
CA THR A 463 46.68 9.64 16.06
C THR A 463 45.53 10.61 16.11
N ALA A 464 45.23 11.24 14.97
CA ALA A 464 44.15 12.21 14.85
C ALA A 464 42.79 11.60 15.20
N ILE A 465 41.92 12.41 15.79
CA ILE A 465 40.57 12.00 16.18
C ILE A 465 39.62 12.19 14.99
N LYS A 466 38.86 11.14 14.65
CA LYS A 466 37.79 11.17 13.64
C LYS A 466 36.45 11.55 14.25
N CYS A 467 36.05 10.83 15.30
CA CYS A 467 34.83 11.12 16.05
C CYS A 467 34.97 10.62 17.49
N LEU A 468 34.08 11.10 18.35
CA LEU A 468 34.07 10.75 19.76
C LEU A 468 32.66 10.86 20.33
N ASP A 469 32.39 10.11 21.38
CA ASP A 469 31.14 10.19 22.13
C ASP A 469 31.37 9.85 23.61
N ILE A 470 30.48 10.34 24.47
CA ILE A 470 30.54 10.17 25.91
C ILE A 470 29.30 9.44 26.43
N SER A 471 29.46 8.63 27.47
CA SER A 471 28.35 7.92 28.10
C SER A 471 27.37 8.89 28.79
N PRO A 472 26.09 8.50 28.97
CA PRO A 472 25.06 9.30 29.64
C PRO A 472 25.48 9.87 31.02
N SER A 473 26.13 9.08 31.86
CA SER A 473 26.64 9.47 33.18
C SER A 473 27.97 10.23 33.13
N ARG A 474 28.55 10.38 31.94
CA ARG A 474 29.83 11.07 31.65
C ARG A 474 31.03 10.44 32.35
N LYS A 475 31.01 9.13 32.53
CA LYS A 475 32.10 8.36 33.13
C LYS A 475 32.98 7.66 32.10
N LYS A 476 32.44 7.35 30.92
CA LYS A 476 33.16 6.65 29.85
C LYS A 476 33.23 7.49 28.59
N LEU A 477 34.39 7.48 27.94
CA LEU A 477 34.67 8.23 26.71
C LEU A 477 35.04 7.24 25.61
N ALA A 478 34.31 7.25 24.50
CA ALA A 478 34.63 6.48 23.30
C ALA A 478 35.26 7.39 22.25
N ILE A 479 36.39 6.99 21.69
CA ILE A 479 37.17 7.74 20.70
C ILE A 479 37.42 6.84 19.50
N VAL A 480 37.14 7.35 18.30
CA VAL A 480 37.57 6.72 17.06
C VAL A 480 38.71 7.53 16.44
N ASN A 481 39.84 6.87 16.21
CA ASN A 481 41.02 7.49 15.63
C ASN A 481 41.14 7.29 14.12
N ASP A 482 42.12 7.92 13.49
CA ASP A 482 42.36 7.81 12.05
C ASP A 482 42.71 6.40 11.56
N LYS A 483 43.14 5.50 12.46
CA LYS A 483 43.42 4.08 12.17
C LYS A 483 42.17 3.18 12.23
N ASP A 484 40.97 3.77 12.27
CA ASP A 484 39.68 3.08 12.37
C ASP A 484 39.59 2.17 13.62
N GLN A 485 40.14 2.64 14.74
CA GLN A 485 40.08 1.96 16.04
C GLN A 485 39.14 2.70 16.98
N CYS A 486 38.21 1.97 17.62
CA CYS A 486 37.37 2.49 18.70
C CYS A 486 38.03 2.17 20.05
N LEU A 487 38.40 3.21 20.79
CA LEU A 487 39.06 3.14 22.09
C LEU A 487 38.11 3.69 23.15
N VAL A 488 37.83 2.92 24.21
CA VAL A 488 36.95 3.35 25.30
C VAL A 488 37.73 3.53 26.58
N TYR A 489 37.69 4.74 27.15
CA TYR A 489 38.40 5.12 28.37
C TYR A 489 37.44 5.40 29.53
N SER A 490 37.89 5.10 30.75
CA SER A 490 37.33 5.66 31.99
C SER A 490 37.82 7.10 32.16
N ILE A 491 36.92 8.06 32.40
CA ILE A 491 37.26 9.48 32.56
C ILE A 491 37.88 9.76 33.94
N SER A 492 37.46 9.04 34.99
CA SER A 492 38.01 9.19 36.34
C SER A 492 39.46 8.73 36.41
N ASP A 493 39.73 7.56 35.85
CA ASP A 493 41.00 6.85 36.06
C ASP A 493 41.93 6.94 34.84
N LYS A 494 41.44 7.50 33.72
CA LYS A 494 42.11 7.57 32.41
C LYS A 494 42.56 6.20 31.87
N GLN A 495 42.04 5.10 32.41
CA GLN A 495 42.36 3.74 31.97
C GLN A 495 41.57 3.34 30.73
N LEU A 496 42.24 2.65 29.80
CA LEU A 496 41.61 2.03 28.64
C LEU A 496 40.80 0.81 29.10
N LEU A 497 39.50 0.80 28.84
CA LEU A 497 38.59 -0.30 29.18
C LEU A 497 38.62 -1.42 28.13
N PHE A 498 38.51 -1.06 26.85
CA PHE A 498 38.61 -1.99 25.72
C PHE A 498 38.89 -1.25 24.40
N GLN A 499 39.28 -2.02 23.40
CA GLN A 499 39.60 -1.55 22.05
C GLN A 499 38.94 -2.45 20.99
N GLU A 500 38.39 -1.83 19.94
CA GLU A 500 37.82 -2.52 18.79
C GLU A 500 38.41 -2.00 17.47
N MET A 501 38.50 -2.88 16.48
CA MET A 501 39.03 -2.57 15.14
C MET A 501 37.88 -2.33 14.15
N ASN A 502 38.19 -1.74 12.99
CA ASN A 502 37.22 -1.46 11.92
C ASN A 502 36.07 -0.53 12.32
N ALA A 503 36.29 0.38 13.27
CA ALA A 503 35.31 1.37 13.68
C ALA A 503 35.62 2.73 13.04
N LYS A 504 34.67 3.27 12.25
CA LYS A 504 34.77 4.62 11.66
C LYS A 504 33.93 5.65 12.41
N PHE A 505 32.82 5.19 13.00
CA PHE A 505 31.88 6.00 13.75
C PHE A 505 31.45 5.28 15.02
N VAL A 506 31.17 6.01 16.08
CA VAL A 506 30.72 5.49 17.37
C VAL A 506 29.59 6.35 17.95
N ALA A 507 28.63 5.71 18.62
CA ALA A 507 27.61 6.38 19.40
C ALA A 507 27.24 5.59 20.67
N TRP A 508 27.15 6.27 21.81
CA TRP A 508 26.64 5.70 23.05
C TRP A 508 25.12 5.65 23.02
N ASN A 509 24.55 4.63 23.67
CA ASN A 509 23.12 4.60 23.92
C ASN A 509 22.74 5.73 24.89
N THR A 510 21.82 6.59 24.47
CA THR A 510 21.37 7.71 25.30
C THR A 510 20.56 7.28 26.54
N SER A 511 20.00 6.07 26.53
CA SER A 511 19.18 5.51 27.62
C SER A 511 19.93 4.53 28.52
N CYS A 512 21.08 4.00 28.08
CA CYS A 512 21.82 2.95 28.80
C CYS A 512 23.31 3.26 28.85
N GLU A 513 23.90 3.19 30.04
CA GLU A 513 25.28 3.61 30.29
C GLU A 513 26.33 2.72 29.61
N ASP A 514 26.05 1.42 29.51
CA ASP A 514 27.07 0.41 29.22
C ASP A 514 26.99 -0.14 27.79
N ILE A 515 26.12 0.41 26.94
CA ILE A 515 25.95 -0.05 25.56
C ILE A 515 26.36 1.08 24.61
N LEU A 516 27.23 0.73 23.67
CA LEU A 516 27.56 1.57 22.53
C LEU A 516 27.42 0.78 21.23
N CYS A 517 27.31 1.51 20.14
CA CYS A 517 27.39 0.94 18.80
C CYS A 517 28.46 1.66 17.99
N PHE A 518 29.10 0.92 17.10
CA PHE A 518 30.09 1.45 16.18
C PHE A 518 29.92 0.82 14.81
N SER A 519 30.33 1.55 13.77
CA SER A 519 30.20 1.08 12.39
C SER A 519 31.46 1.31 11.58
N GLY A 520 31.80 0.37 10.71
CA GLY A 520 32.81 0.51 9.68
C GLY A 520 32.73 -0.65 8.68
N ASN A 521 33.26 -0.48 7.48
CA ASN A 521 33.29 -1.49 6.42
C ASN A 521 31.92 -2.19 6.15
N ASN A 522 30.82 -1.44 6.20
CA ASN A 522 29.44 -1.95 6.04
C ASN A 522 29.00 -2.97 7.11
N THR A 523 29.62 -2.93 8.29
CA THR A 523 29.17 -3.64 9.48
C THR A 523 28.83 -2.66 10.59
N LEU A 524 27.76 -2.98 11.31
CA LEU A 524 27.30 -2.33 12.53
C LEU A 524 27.54 -3.29 13.68
N SER A 525 28.38 -2.89 14.63
CA SER A 525 28.68 -3.65 15.83
C SER A 525 28.03 -3.00 17.04
N ILE A 526 27.48 -3.84 17.92
CA ILE A 526 26.84 -3.42 19.16
C ILE A 526 27.55 -4.13 20.29
N LYS A 527 28.10 -3.34 21.20
CA LYS A 527 28.92 -3.86 22.29
C LYS A 527 28.39 -3.36 23.61
N ALA A 528 28.22 -4.29 24.53
CA ALA A 528 27.89 -4.01 25.91
C ALA A 528 29.12 -4.21 26.78
N SER A 529 29.58 -3.18 27.47
CA SER A 529 30.73 -3.23 28.38
C SER A 529 31.93 -3.98 27.75
N ASN A 530 32.56 -4.90 28.48
CA ASN A 530 33.66 -5.73 27.99
C ASN A 530 33.23 -7.09 27.41
N PHE A 531 31.99 -7.21 26.94
CA PHE A 531 31.50 -8.43 26.29
C PHE A 531 31.84 -8.45 24.79
N PRO A 532 31.82 -9.63 24.14
CA PRO A 532 31.92 -9.73 22.68
C PRO A 532 30.84 -8.91 21.98
N ASP A 533 31.19 -8.25 20.88
CA ASP A 533 30.27 -7.45 20.09
C ASP A 533 29.35 -8.32 19.22
N HIS A 534 28.13 -7.84 19.00
CA HIS A 534 27.18 -8.43 18.05
C HIS A 534 27.21 -7.64 16.75
N GLN A 535 27.47 -8.32 15.63
CA GLN A 535 27.68 -7.71 14.32
C GLN A 535 26.49 -7.90 13.37
N LEU A 536 26.08 -6.82 12.72
CA LEU A 536 25.04 -6.77 11.71
C LEU A 536 25.60 -6.18 10.41
N LYS A 537 25.34 -6.81 9.27
CA LYS A 537 25.75 -6.28 7.96
C LYS A 537 24.79 -5.19 7.53
N ILE A 538 25.17 -3.93 7.72
CA ILE A 538 24.36 -2.76 7.42
C ILE A 538 25.18 -1.75 6.63
N GLN A 539 24.59 -1.25 5.54
CA GLN A 539 25.20 -0.18 4.75
C GLN A 539 24.93 1.18 5.41
N GLY A 540 25.99 1.98 5.56
CA GLY A 540 25.93 3.29 6.21
C GLY A 540 26.77 3.38 7.47
N PHE A 541 26.69 4.52 8.14
CA PHE A 541 27.39 4.75 9.39
C PHE A 541 26.45 5.23 10.49
N VAL A 542 26.78 4.86 11.72
CA VAL A 542 26.03 5.25 12.92
C VAL A 542 26.24 6.72 13.21
N VAL A 543 25.15 7.40 13.55
CA VAL A 543 25.15 8.80 13.99
C VAL A 543 24.57 8.96 15.39
N GLY A 544 23.71 8.04 15.84
CA GLY A 544 23.14 8.07 17.20
C GLY A 544 22.51 6.75 17.62
N PHE A 545 22.29 6.59 18.92
CA PHE A 545 21.71 5.40 19.52
C PHE A 545 20.79 5.77 20.70
N SER A 546 19.53 5.34 20.65
CA SER A 546 18.53 5.66 21.67
C SER A 546 17.60 4.47 21.90
N GLY A 547 17.62 3.90 23.10
CA GLY A 547 16.81 2.73 23.44
C GLY A 547 17.20 1.52 22.59
N SER A 548 16.23 0.90 21.91
CA SER A 548 16.46 -0.18 20.94
C SER A 548 16.70 0.32 19.50
N LYS A 549 16.79 1.63 19.27
CA LYS A 549 16.86 2.24 17.94
C LYS A 549 18.22 2.86 17.66
N ILE A 550 18.87 2.40 16.60
CA ILE A 550 20.10 2.97 16.06
C ILE A 550 19.76 3.86 14.86
N PHE A 551 20.35 5.04 14.84
CA PHE A 551 20.17 6.02 13.80
C PHE A 551 21.36 5.95 12.84
N CYS A 552 21.11 5.42 11.64
CA CYS A 552 22.10 5.18 10.61
C CYS A 552 21.94 6.16 9.45
N PHE A 553 23.07 6.54 8.87
CA PHE A 553 23.12 7.44 7.74
C PHE A 553 23.71 6.74 6.52
N HIS A 554 22.94 6.69 5.43
CA HIS A 554 23.34 6.03 4.19
C HIS A 554 22.79 6.76 2.97
N GLN A 555 23.62 6.95 1.93
CA GLN A 555 23.22 7.57 0.66
C GLN A 555 22.36 8.83 0.83
N ASN A 556 22.84 9.76 1.65
CA ASN A 556 22.16 11.02 1.94
C ASN A 556 20.81 10.91 2.67
N LYS A 557 20.46 9.74 3.20
CA LYS A 557 19.20 9.47 3.90
C LYS A 557 19.46 8.96 5.32
N MET A 558 18.64 9.43 6.26
CA MET A 558 18.61 8.95 7.63
C MET A 558 17.66 7.75 7.72
N SER A 559 18.13 6.65 8.33
CA SER A 559 17.32 5.46 8.63
C SER A 559 17.37 5.15 10.13
N THR A 560 16.26 4.62 10.62
CA THR A 560 16.15 4.11 11.99
C THR A 560 16.13 2.59 11.93
N ILE A 561 17.05 1.95 12.65
CA ILE A 561 17.21 0.50 12.70
C ILE A 561 16.86 0.04 14.10
N GLU A 562 15.87 -0.84 14.22
CA GLU A 562 15.55 -1.49 15.49
C GLU A 562 16.47 -2.69 15.69
N VAL A 563 17.07 -2.76 16.87
CA VAL A 563 18.02 -3.81 17.22
C VAL A 563 17.47 -4.66 18.36
N PRO A 564 17.50 -6.00 18.24
CA PRO A 564 17.22 -6.88 19.36
C PRO A 564 18.33 -6.77 20.41
N LEU A 565 17.96 -6.37 21.63
CA LEU A 565 18.89 -6.27 22.77
C LEU A 565 19.03 -7.57 23.58
N SER A 566 18.49 -8.68 23.06
CA SER A 566 18.51 -10.00 23.72
C SER A 566 19.94 -10.51 23.93
N ALA A 567 20.85 -10.35 22.95
CA ALA A 567 22.24 -10.83 23.09
C ALA A 567 22.98 -10.14 24.25
N PRO A 568 23.01 -8.79 24.35
CA PRO A 568 23.51 -8.11 25.56
C PRO A 568 22.81 -8.56 26.84
N MET A 569 21.49 -8.75 26.82
CA MET A 569 20.71 -9.20 27.97
C MET A 569 21.22 -10.53 28.52
N TYR A 570 21.39 -11.56 27.67
CA TYR A 570 21.89 -12.87 28.08
C TYR A 570 23.31 -12.81 28.65
N GLN A 571 24.19 -11.99 28.06
CA GLN A 571 25.56 -11.80 28.56
C GLN A 571 25.60 -11.25 30.00
N TYR A 572 24.74 -10.29 30.34
CA TYR A 572 24.62 -9.80 31.73
C TYR A 572 23.91 -10.80 32.65
N LEU A 573 22.96 -11.56 32.11
CA LEU A 573 22.19 -12.54 32.86
C LEU A 573 23.07 -13.71 33.33
N GLU A 574 23.98 -14.20 32.49
CA GLU A 574 24.98 -15.23 32.85
C GLU A 574 25.85 -14.79 34.03
N LYS A 575 26.15 -13.49 34.14
CA LYS A 575 26.90 -12.90 35.27
C LYS A 575 26.03 -12.56 36.49
N LYS A 576 24.73 -12.86 36.46
CA LYS A 576 23.75 -12.57 37.52
C LYS A 576 23.64 -11.07 37.87
N LEU A 577 23.92 -10.19 36.92
CA LEU A 577 23.81 -8.73 37.06
C LEU A 577 22.37 -8.27 36.78
N PHE A 578 21.44 -8.63 37.66
CA PHE A 578 20.00 -8.51 37.38
C PHE A 578 19.50 -7.07 37.19
N ARG A 579 20.15 -6.08 37.81
CA ARG A 579 19.73 -4.67 37.70
C ARG A 579 19.96 -4.16 36.29
N GLU A 580 21.16 -4.40 35.76
CA GLU A 580 21.58 -4.05 34.41
C GLU A 580 20.74 -4.80 33.37
N VAL A 581 20.46 -6.09 33.61
CA VAL A 581 19.59 -6.89 32.74
C VAL A 581 18.18 -6.29 32.68
N TYR A 582 17.61 -5.90 33.82
CA TYR A 582 16.29 -5.27 33.87
C TYR A 582 16.26 -3.94 33.11
N GLU A 583 17.29 -3.10 33.28
CA GLU A 583 17.43 -1.83 32.56
C GLU A 583 17.48 -2.06 31.04
N ILE A 584 18.23 -3.06 30.56
CA ILE A 584 18.28 -3.44 29.13
C ILE A 584 16.93 -3.99 28.65
N ALA A 585 16.30 -4.85 29.43
CA ALA A 585 15.00 -5.44 29.10
C ALA A 585 13.91 -4.36 28.93
N CYS A 586 13.95 -3.29 29.74
CA CYS A 586 13.06 -2.14 29.61
C CYS A 586 13.21 -1.36 28.29
N LEU A 587 14.36 -1.44 27.62
CA LEU A 587 14.59 -0.75 26.34
C LEU A 587 13.92 -1.47 25.16
N GLY A 588 13.66 -2.76 25.30
CA GLY A 588 12.98 -3.58 24.30
C GLY A 588 13.63 -4.96 24.12
N VAL A 589 13.02 -5.98 24.72
CA VAL A 589 13.31 -7.41 24.51
C VAL A 589 11.99 -8.17 24.35
N THR A 590 12.06 -9.42 23.89
CA THR A 590 10.85 -10.22 23.66
C THR A 590 10.18 -10.67 24.96
N ASP A 591 8.89 -11.04 24.91
CA ASP A 591 8.19 -11.58 26.08
C ASP A 591 8.80 -12.91 26.58
N ALA A 592 9.43 -13.68 25.68
CA ALA A 592 10.18 -14.88 26.06
C ALA A 592 11.42 -14.51 26.88
N ASP A 593 12.17 -13.50 26.46
CA ASP A 593 13.34 -12.98 27.19
C ASP A 593 12.95 -12.44 28.58
N TRP A 594 11.81 -11.74 28.68
CA TRP A 594 11.25 -11.31 29.97
C TRP A 594 10.94 -12.49 30.89
N ARG A 595 10.34 -13.58 30.39
CA ARG A 595 10.10 -14.80 31.18
C ARG A 595 11.41 -15.41 31.67
N THR A 596 12.42 -15.49 30.81
CA THR A 596 13.73 -16.01 31.19
C THR A 596 14.38 -15.17 32.29
N LEU A 597 14.33 -13.83 32.19
CA LEU A 597 14.77 -12.94 33.26
C LEU A 597 13.98 -13.17 34.56
N ALA A 598 12.66 -13.29 34.47
CA ALA A 598 11.80 -13.48 35.64
C ALA A 598 12.13 -14.80 36.37
N HIS A 599 12.28 -15.89 35.64
CA HIS A 599 12.61 -17.20 36.20
C HIS A 599 14.04 -17.26 36.77
N THR A 600 15.03 -16.74 36.05
CA THR A 600 16.42 -16.73 36.54
C THR A 600 16.59 -15.81 37.76
N ALA A 601 15.89 -14.68 37.82
CA ALA A 601 15.85 -13.83 39.01
C ALA A 601 15.14 -14.52 40.19
N LEU A 602 14.08 -15.29 39.92
CA LEU A 602 13.36 -16.06 40.94
C LEU A 602 14.22 -17.21 41.50
N ASP A 603 14.98 -17.90 40.66
CA ASP A 603 15.94 -18.96 41.09
C ASP A 603 17.07 -18.40 41.95
N ALA A 604 17.48 -17.15 41.69
CA ALA A 604 18.46 -16.44 42.48
C ALA A 604 17.87 -15.77 43.73
N PHE A 605 16.59 -16.02 44.05
CA PHE A 605 15.84 -15.38 45.14
C PHE A 605 15.84 -13.83 45.09
N ASN A 606 16.01 -13.25 43.89
CA ASN A 606 15.88 -11.81 43.66
C ASN A 606 14.43 -11.44 43.36
N PHE A 607 13.60 -11.52 44.40
CA PHE A 607 12.15 -11.29 44.30
C PHE A 607 11.78 -9.89 43.79
N GLY A 608 12.62 -8.88 44.04
CA GLY A 608 12.37 -7.51 43.58
C GLY A 608 12.33 -7.39 42.06
N ILE A 609 13.25 -8.04 41.36
CA ILE A 609 13.34 -8.02 39.89
C ILE A 609 12.40 -9.06 39.28
N ALA A 610 12.31 -10.25 39.86
CA ALA A 610 11.35 -11.28 39.44
C ALA A 610 9.91 -10.72 39.46
N ARG A 611 9.50 -10.05 40.54
CA ARG A 611 8.19 -9.41 40.65
C ARG A 611 7.97 -8.34 39.58
N LYS A 612 8.95 -7.45 39.34
CA LYS A 612 8.85 -6.43 38.29
C LYS A 612 8.72 -7.04 36.90
N ALA A 613 9.41 -8.15 36.63
CA ALA A 613 9.33 -8.88 35.37
C ALA A 613 7.97 -9.59 35.21
N PHE A 614 7.47 -10.29 36.23
CA PHE A 614 6.16 -10.94 36.18
C PHE A 614 4.98 -9.96 36.11
N ILE A 615 5.07 -8.78 36.75
CA ILE A 615 4.10 -7.69 36.55
C ILE A 615 4.06 -7.25 35.08
N ARG A 616 5.22 -7.16 34.42
CA ARG A 616 5.30 -6.80 33.01
C ARG A 616 4.69 -7.86 32.11
N ILE A 617 4.92 -9.14 32.40
CA ILE A 617 4.35 -10.30 31.67
C ILE A 617 2.87 -10.51 31.99
N LYS A 618 2.38 -9.97 33.11
CA LYS A 618 1.03 -10.16 33.68
C LYS A 618 0.73 -11.59 34.12
N ASP A 619 1.73 -12.29 34.65
CA ASP A 619 1.56 -13.63 35.20
C ASP A 619 1.22 -13.56 36.70
N LEU A 620 -0.07 -13.68 37.03
CA LEU A 620 -0.57 -13.56 38.40
C LEU A 620 -0.11 -14.74 39.28
N THR A 621 0.05 -15.93 38.70
CA THR A 621 0.36 -17.16 39.46
C THR A 621 1.70 -17.06 40.19
N TYR A 622 2.72 -16.54 39.50
CA TYR A 622 4.04 -16.31 40.10
C TYR A 622 4.08 -15.10 41.03
N LEU A 623 3.18 -14.12 40.85
CA LEU A 623 3.08 -12.99 41.78
C LEU A 623 2.50 -13.42 43.13
N ASP A 624 1.46 -14.24 43.10
CA ASP A 624 0.87 -14.85 44.30
C ASP A 624 1.90 -15.75 45.00
N LEU A 625 2.62 -16.59 44.24
CA LEU A 625 3.71 -17.41 44.78
C LEU A 625 4.82 -16.57 45.43
N ILE A 626 5.27 -15.50 44.77
CA ILE A 626 6.29 -14.60 45.34
C ILE A 626 5.76 -13.92 46.61
N HIS A 627 4.49 -13.49 46.62
CA HIS A 627 3.87 -12.89 47.78
C HIS A 627 3.78 -13.88 48.95
N ASP A 628 3.37 -15.11 48.69
CA ASP A 628 3.30 -16.18 49.68
C ASP A 628 4.67 -16.54 50.25
N ILE A 629 5.69 -16.68 49.39
CA ILE A 629 7.07 -16.96 49.82
C ILE A 629 7.61 -15.80 50.66
N GLN A 630 7.38 -14.55 50.26
CA GLN A 630 7.80 -13.37 51.02
C GLN A 630 7.10 -13.30 52.38
N ASN A 631 5.79 -13.53 52.44
CA ASN A 631 5.03 -13.57 53.69
C ASN A 631 5.53 -14.67 54.63
N ARG A 632 5.92 -15.84 54.10
CA ARG A 632 6.50 -16.94 54.90
C ARG A 632 7.93 -16.62 55.35
N GLN A 633 8.72 -15.95 54.51
CA GLN A 633 10.06 -15.48 54.86
C GLN A 633 10.02 -14.42 55.96
N ASP A 634 9.05 -13.50 55.92
CA ASP A 634 8.80 -12.49 56.96
C ASP A 634 8.32 -13.12 58.28
N ARG A 635 7.65 -14.29 58.22
CA ARG A 635 7.29 -15.11 59.39
C ARG A 635 8.46 -15.94 59.95
N GLY A 636 9.63 -15.89 59.32
CA GLY A 636 10.86 -16.52 59.80
C GLY A 636 11.18 -17.91 59.23
N GLU A 637 10.42 -18.41 58.25
CA GLU A 637 10.75 -19.67 57.55
C GLU A 637 11.95 -19.46 56.60
N LYS A 638 13.06 -20.18 56.85
CA LYS A 638 14.31 -20.09 56.06
C LYS A 638 14.66 -21.37 55.30
N GLU A 639 13.67 -22.22 55.00
CA GLU A 639 13.86 -23.47 54.26
C GLU A 639 13.91 -23.20 52.73
N ASN A 640 15.03 -22.63 52.26
CA ASN A 640 15.23 -22.28 50.84
C ASN A 640 15.00 -23.45 49.87
N ASP A 641 15.28 -24.69 50.31
CA ASP A 641 15.06 -25.90 49.51
C ASP A 641 13.57 -26.19 49.30
N ILE A 642 12.71 -25.90 50.28
CA ILE A 642 11.26 -26.04 50.13
C ILE A 642 10.72 -24.99 49.17
N PHE A 643 11.14 -23.73 49.33
CA PHE A 643 10.75 -22.67 48.39
C PHE A 643 11.23 -22.96 46.97
N LEU A 644 12.43 -23.51 46.80
CA LEU A 644 12.93 -23.94 45.49
C LEU A 644 12.11 -25.10 44.92
N ALA A 645 11.70 -26.08 45.74
CA ALA A 645 10.84 -27.18 45.33
C ALA A 645 9.43 -26.70 44.90
N GLU A 646 8.86 -25.72 45.62
CA GLU A 646 7.62 -25.05 45.24
C GLU A 646 7.78 -24.28 43.92
N ILE A 647 8.85 -23.50 43.77
CA ILE A 647 9.15 -22.79 42.51
C ILE A 647 9.27 -23.77 41.33
N LEU A 648 9.93 -24.91 41.53
CA LEU A 648 10.09 -25.95 40.51
C LEU A 648 8.79 -26.69 40.20
N SER A 649 7.90 -26.88 41.17
CA SER A 649 6.58 -27.46 40.93
C SER A 649 5.70 -26.52 40.09
N TYR A 650 5.72 -25.22 40.36
CA TYR A 650 5.00 -24.22 39.53
C TYR A 650 5.55 -24.14 38.10
N ARG A 651 6.82 -24.49 37.89
CA ARG A 651 7.45 -24.58 36.55
C ARG A 651 7.19 -25.89 35.80
N GLY A 652 6.54 -26.86 36.43
CA GLY A 652 6.34 -28.19 35.85
C GLY A 652 7.53 -29.14 35.96
N LYS A 653 8.59 -28.80 36.72
CA LYS A 653 9.77 -29.66 36.93
C LYS A 653 9.59 -30.60 38.12
N PHE A 654 8.57 -31.45 38.06
CA PHE A 654 8.10 -32.24 39.20
C PHE A 654 9.11 -33.28 39.73
N ARG A 655 9.93 -33.89 38.86
CA ARG A 655 10.98 -34.85 39.27
C ARG A 655 12.05 -34.19 40.14
N GLU A 656 12.47 -32.97 39.79
CA GLU A 656 13.46 -32.21 40.55
C GLU A 656 12.85 -31.69 41.86
N ALA A 657 11.62 -31.19 41.81
CA ALA A 657 10.86 -30.77 42.99
C ALA A 657 10.68 -31.91 44.00
N GLY A 658 10.24 -33.10 43.56
CA GLY A 658 10.06 -34.27 44.41
C GLY A 658 11.37 -34.75 45.07
N ARG A 659 12.49 -34.67 44.35
CA ARG A 659 13.82 -34.96 44.92
C ARG A 659 14.21 -33.95 46.00
N ILE A 660 13.95 -32.67 45.78
CA ILE A 660 14.26 -31.60 46.74
C ILE A 660 13.33 -31.70 47.97
N TYR A 661 12.03 -31.98 47.80
CA TYR A 661 11.12 -32.29 48.91
C TYR A 661 11.56 -33.49 49.75
N GLY A 662 12.07 -34.55 49.10
CA GLY A 662 12.65 -35.70 49.78
C GLY A 662 13.92 -35.34 50.56
N LYS A 663 14.82 -34.55 49.97
CA LYS A 663 16.03 -34.03 50.66
C LYS A 663 15.69 -33.10 51.84
N ALA A 664 14.61 -32.33 51.72
CA ALA A 664 14.08 -31.47 52.78
C ALA A 664 13.26 -32.25 53.85
N GLY A 665 13.22 -33.58 53.80
CA GLY A 665 12.61 -34.42 54.84
C GLY A 665 11.09 -34.50 54.83
N ARG A 666 10.40 -34.10 53.74
CA ARG A 666 8.93 -34.12 53.63
C ARG A 666 8.45 -34.95 52.43
N PRO A 667 8.56 -36.30 52.45
CA PRO A 667 8.15 -37.16 51.34
C PRO A 667 6.63 -37.18 51.11
N GLU A 668 5.84 -36.87 52.15
CA GLU A 668 4.38 -36.76 52.08
C GLU A 668 3.95 -35.67 51.09
N LYS A 669 4.62 -34.50 51.10
CA LYS A 669 4.34 -33.42 50.16
C LYS A 669 4.67 -33.80 48.71
N ALA A 670 5.71 -34.62 48.50
CA ALA A 670 6.06 -35.12 47.18
C ALA A 670 5.03 -36.14 46.66
N LEU A 671 4.56 -37.06 47.52
CA LEU A 671 3.52 -38.03 47.17
C LEU A 671 2.18 -37.36 46.92
N GLN A 672 1.79 -36.40 47.77
CA GLN A 672 0.60 -35.59 47.55
C GLN A 672 0.69 -34.81 46.24
N MET A 673 1.82 -34.17 45.97
CA MET A 673 2.07 -33.51 44.69
C MET A 673 1.91 -34.49 43.51
N TYR A 674 2.48 -35.69 43.57
CA TYR A 674 2.35 -36.68 42.51
C TYR A 674 0.93 -37.25 42.37
N THR A 675 0.18 -37.44 43.47
CA THR A 675 -1.20 -37.91 43.41
C THR A 675 -2.15 -36.83 42.90
N ASP A 676 -1.99 -35.59 43.37
CA ASP A 676 -2.85 -34.45 43.00
C ASP A 676 -2.62 -34.07 41.53
N LEU A 677 -1.36 -34.12 41.08
CA LEU A 677 -0.97 -33.90 39.69
C LEU A 677 -1.05 -35.18 38.83
N ARG A 678 -1.52 -36.29 39.42
CA ARG A 678 -1.83 -37.54 38.72
C ARG A 678 -0.65 -38.24 38.06
N MET A 679 0.56 -38.03 38.56
CA MET A 679 1.80 -38.67 38.10
C MET A 679 2.06 -39.97 38.87
N PHE A 680 1.19 -40.97 38.69
CA PHE A 680 1.24 -42.24 39.44
C PHE A 680 2.51 -43.05 39.20
N ASP A 681 3.09 -42.97 38.01
CA ASP A 681 4.34 -43.68 37.68
C ASP A 681 5.54 -43.07 38.42
N LEU A 682 5.64 -41.74 38.45
CA LEU A 682 6.66 -41.04 39.25
C LEU A 682 6.44 -41.24 40.75
N GLY A 683 5.18 -41.34 41.20
CA GLY A 683 4.83 -41.73 42.56
C GLY A 683 5.26 -43.17 42.89
N GLN A 684 5.06 -44.11 41.96
CA GLN A 684 5.47 -45.51 42.11
C GLN A 684 7.00 -45.66 42.07
N GLU A 685 7.70 -44.92 41.21
CA GLU A 685 9.16 -44.83 41.17
C GLU A 685 9.73 -44.20 42.44
N PHE A 686 9.10 -43.12 42.94
CA PHE A 686 9.49 -42.48 44.20
C PHE A 686 9.28 -43.40 45.41
N LEU A 687 8.17 -44.14 45.45
CA LEU A 687 7.90 -45.17 46.47
C LEU A 687 8.87 -46.35 46.37
N ALA A 688 9.23 -46.80 45.16
CA ALA A 688 10.21 -47.86 44.96
C ALA A 688 11.61 -47.42 45.42
N ALA A 689 12.01 -46.18 45.14
CA ALA A 689 13.26 -45.59 45.62
C ALA A 689 13.26 -45.35 47.15
N ALA A 690 12.11 -45.01 47.74
CA ALA A 690 11.93 -44.86 49.19
C ALA A 690 11.84 -46.21 49.93
N ALA A 691 11.28 -47.25 49.31
CA ALA A 691 11.22 -48.62 49.85
C ALA A 691 12.62 -49.25 49.94
N ALA A 692 13.51 -48.96 48.97
CA ALA A 692 14.93 -49.31 49.05
C ALA A 692 15.67 -48.60 50.22
N ALA A 693 15.10 -47.53 50.77
CA ALA A 693 15.60 -46.77 51.92
C ALA A 693 14.90 -47.10 53.26
N GLY A 694 14.01 -48.11 53.31
CA GLY A 694 13.51 -48.72 54.56
C GLY A 694 12.15 -48.26 55.11
N ALA A 695 11.24 -47.72 54.30
CA ALA A 695 9.89 -47.31 54.73
C ALA A 695 8.79 -48.39 54.48
N THR A 696 7.76 -48.44 55.33
CA THR A 696 6.73 -49.52 55.49
C THR A 696 5.69 -49.69 54.36
N ASP A 697 5.26 -50.94 54.11
CA ASP A 697 4.57 -51.47 52.91
C ASP A 697 3.01 -51.39 52.89
N ILE A 698 2.37 -50.32 53.40
CA ILE A 698 0.90 -50.32 53.63
C ILE A 698 0.03 -49.75 52.47
N ASP A 699 0.57 -49.16 51.41
CA ASP A 699 -0.27 -48.39 50.45
C ASP A 699 -0.45 -48.93 49.01
N LYS A 700 -0.24 -50.22 48.71
CA LYS A 700 -0.40 -50.76 47.33
C LYS A 700 -1.84 -50.99 46.87
N LYS A 701 -2.72 -51.55 47.72
CA LYS A 701 -4.13 -51.85 47.37
C LYS A 701 -4.99 -50.58 47.36
N SER A 702 -4.67 -49.61 48.22
CA SER A 702 -5.22 -48.26 48.25
C SER A 702 -4.76 -47.44 47.04
N LEU A 703 -3.48 -47.52 46.63
CA LEU A 703 -2.99 -46.94 45.38
C LEU A 703 -3.64 -47.60 44.16
N LEU A 704 -3.85 -48.94 44.12
CA LEU A 704 -4.52 -49.64 43.00
C LEU A 704 -6.01 -49.34 42.89
N ARG A 705 -6.71 -49.20 44.01
CA ARG A 705 -8.10 -48.77 44.02
C ARG A 705 -8.20 -47.29 43.67
N LYS A 706 -7.35 -46.42 44.24
CA LYS A 706 -7.28 -45.01 43.82
C LYS A 706 -6.82 -44.87 42.38
N LYS A 707 -6.01 -45.79 41.85
CA LYS A 707 -5.59 -45.88 40.44
C LYS A 707 -6.71 -46.45 39.56
N ALA A 708 -7.57 -47.34 40.07
CA ALA A 708 -8.76 -47.83 39.39
C ALA A 708 -9.89 -46.79 39.40
N ASP A 709 -10.20 -46.18 40.54
CA ASP A 709 -11.09 -45.02 40.70
C ASP A 709 -10.57 -43.85 39.87
N TRP A 710 -9.26 -43.60 39.88
CA TRP A 710 -8.64 -42.61 39.01
C TRP A 710 -8.71 -43.02 37.55
N ALA A 711 -8.46 -44.28 37.18
CA ALA A 711 -8.63 -44.76 35.80
C ALA A 711 -10.11 -44.69 35.37
N THR A 712 -11.06 -44.77 36.32
CA THR A 712 -12.48 -44.48 36.07
C THR A 712 -12.69 -42.98 35.89
N ASN A 713 -12.08 -42.14 36.73
CA ASN A 713 -12.16 -40.66 36.69
C ASN A 713 -11.36 -40.02 35.55
N ILE A 714 -10.38 -40.72 34.96
CA ILE A 714 -9.55 -40.34 33.82
C ILE A 714 -10.13 -40.86 32.51
N ASN A 715 -11.16 -41.70 32.54
CA ASN A 715 -11.61 -42.45 31.37
C ASN A 715 -10.48 -43.33 30.77
N GLU A 716 -9.72 -44.05 31.60
CA GLU A 716 -9.07 -45.32 31.22
C GLU A 716 -9.87 -46.53 31.72
N PRO A 717 -11.10 -46.67 31.25
CA PRO A 717 -12.04 -47.56 31.89
C PRO A 717 -11.73 -49.02 31.59
N ARG A 718 -11.00 -49.35 30.52
CA ARG A 718 -10.64 -50.72 30.14
C ARG A 718 -9.61 -51.30 31.08
N ALA A 719 -8.59 -50.52 31.43
CA ALA A 719 -7.65 -50.86 32.48
C ALA A 719 -8.37 -50.87 33.83
N ALA A 720 -9.27 -49.90 34.10
CA ALA A 720 -10.09 -49.89 35.31
C ALA A 720 -10.96 -51.14 35.43
N ALA A 721 -11.66 -51.56 34.38
CA ALA A 721 -12.50 -52.75 34.38
C ALA A 721 -11.69 -54.03 34.34
N GLN A 722 -10.51 -54.07 33.72
CA GLN A 722 -9.59 -55.20 33.89
C GLN A 722 -9.04 -55.24 35.32
N MET A 723 -8.77 -54.08 35.94
CA MET A 723 -8.42 -53.93 37.35
C MET A 723 -9.60 -54.30 38.27
N TYR A 724 -10.86 -54.03 37.87
CA TYR A 724 -12.08 -54.41 38.60
C TYR A 724 -12.45 -55.88 38.37
N LEU A 725 -12.23 -56.42 37.16
CA LEU A 725 -12.36 -57.84 36.83
C LEU A 725 -11.32 -58.67 37.59
N SER A 726 -10.07 -58.18 37.66
CA SER A 726 -9.00 -58.80 38.47
C SER A 726 -9.19 -58.57 39.97
N ALA A 727 -9.96 -57.55 40.36
CA ALA A 727 -10.44 -57.38 41.73
C ALA A 727 -11.73 -58.19 42.05
N GLY A 728 -12.45 -58.72 41.06
CA GLY A 728 -13.58 -59.67 41.19
C GLY A 728 -15.02 -59.17 40.91
N ASP A 729 -15.24 -57.91 40.50
CA ASP A 729 -16.59 -57.33 40.36
C ASP A 729 -17.10 -57.32 38.88
N THR A 730 -17.80 -58.37 38.39
CA THR A 730 -18.19 -58.53 36.96
C THR A 730 -19.38 -57.70 36.49
N LEU A 731 -20.41 -57.50 37.32
CA LEU A 731 -21.53 -56.61 36.98
C LEU A 731 -21.09 -55.15 36.93
N LYS A 732 -20.24 -54.71 37.88
CA LYS A 732 -19.59 -53.39 37.75
C LYS A 732 -18.66 -53.36 36.57
N ALA A 733 -17.94 -54.43 36.26
CA ALA A 733 -17.13 -54.47 35.05
C ALA A 733 -17.98 -54.41 33.78
N VAL A 734 -19.17 -55.03 33.73
CA VAL A 734 -20.12 -54.97 32.59
C VAL A 734 -20.85 -53.63 32.55
N GLU A 735 -21.22 -53.04 33.68
CA GLU A 735 -21.72 -51.67 33.76
C GLU A 735 -20.65 -50.68 33.35
N ILE A 736 -19.38 -50.89 33.74
CA ILE A 736 -18.25 -50.11 33.24
C ILE A 736 -18.07 -50.40 31.74
N MET A 737 -18.17 -51.65 31.27
CA MET A 737 -18.11 -51.98 29.83
C MET A 737 -19.28 -51.37 29.05
N ILE A 738 -20.46 -51.20 29.67
CA ILE A 738 -21.66 -50.63 29.07
C ILE A 738 -21.57 -49.11 29.08
N GLN A 739 -21.18 -48.54 30.21
CA GLN A 739 -20.85 -47.13 30.39
C GLN A 739 -19.74 -46.71 29.42
N HIS A 740 -18.85 -47.63 29.05
CA HIS A 740 -17.73 -47.38 28.15
C HIS A 740 -17.81 -48.10 26.79
N SER A 741 -18.96 -48.68 26.46
CA SER A 741 -19.27 -49.28 25.15
C SER A 741 -18.19 -50.22 24.58
N TRP A 742 -17.60 -51.13 25.37
CA TRP A 742 -16.59 -52.06 24.83
C TRP A 742 -17.20 -53.24 24.12
N ILE A 743 -17.55 -52.99 22.88
CA ILE A 743 -18.29 -53.91 22.03
C ILE A 743 -17.58 -55.24 21.89
N ASP A 744 -16.26 -55.28 21.66
CA ASP A 744 -15.54 -56.55 21.53
C ASP A 744 -15.58 -57.36 22.82
N MET A 745 -15.40 -56.73 23.99
CA MET A 745 -15.45 -57.43 25.28
C MET A 745 -16.89 -57.74 25.68
N LEU A 746 -17.87 -56.92 25.31
CA LEU A 746 -19.31 -57.17 25.49
C LEU A 746 -19.81 -58.28 24.59
N VAL A 747 -19.32 -58.36 23.35
CA VAL A 747 -19.61 -59.41 22.38
C VAL A 747 -18.82 -60.66 22.71
N GLU A 748 -17.59 -60.57 23.22
CA GLU A 748 -16.80 -61.69 23.70
C GLU A 748 -17.40 -62.27 24.98
N VAL A 749 -17.78 -61.42 25.94
CA VAL A 749 -18.58 -61.81 27.11
C VAL A 749 -19.92 -62.37 26.64
N GLY A 750 -20.68 -61.68 25.76
CA GLY A 750 -21.99 -62.12 25.26
C GLY A 750 -21.97 -63.39 24.41
N ARG A 751 -20.89 -63.67 23.68
CA ARG A 751 -20.66 -64.93 22.95
C ARG A 751 -20.14 -66.03 23.87
N LYS A 752 -19.36 -65.71 24.92
CA LYS A 752 -18.89 -66.66 25.96
C LYS A 752 -19.97 -67.00 26.99
N THR A 753 -20.96 -66.13 27.15
CA THR A 753 -22.09 -66.33 28.06
C THR A 753 -23.09 -67.26 27.39
N THR A 754 -22.84 -68.57 27.46
CA THR A 754 -23.70 -69.62 26.89
C THR A 754 -24.46 -70.37 27.98
N GLY A 755 -25.79 -70.22 28.01
CA GLY A 755 -26.68 -71.02 28.87
C GLY A 755 -28.07 -70.39 29.03
N ASN A 756 -29.12 -71.20 29.11
CA ASN A 756 -30.51 -70.79 29.34
C ASN A 756 -30.78 -70.40 30.82
N SER A 757 -29.88 -69.64 31.46
CA SER A 757 -30.08 -69.11 32.81
C SER A 757 -30.67 -67.69 32.74
N ALA A 758 -31.52 -67.34 33.70
CA ALA A 758 -32.15 -66.02 33.73
C ALA A 758 -31.13 -64.86 33.84
N GLU A 759 -29.99 -65.06 34.52
CA GLU A 759 -28.90 -64.06 34.58
C GLU A 759 -28.16 -63.94 33.23
N ALA A 760 -28.05 -65.02 32.45
CA ALA A 760 -27.43 -65.01 31.13
C ALA A 760 -28.32 -64.39 30.05
N GLU A 761 -29.62 -64.69 30.02
CA GLU A 761 -30.59 -64.01 29.13
C GLU A 761 -30.73 -62.53 29.48
N ALA A 762 -30.68 -62.18 30.78
CA ALA A 762 -30.65 -60.79 31.22
C ALA A 762 -29.35 -60.10 30.78
N VAL A 763 -28.19 -60.76 30.88
CA VAL A 763 -26.91 -60.23 30.38
C VAL A 763 -26.94 -60.08 28.85
N VAL A 764 -27.47 -61.03 28.07
CA VAL A 764 -27.52 -60.96 26.59
C VAL A 764 -28.57 -59.97 26.08
N ARG A 765 -29.75 -59.89 26.71
CA ARG A 765 -30.75 -58.85 26.40
C ARG A 765 -30.22 -57.48 26.82
N ARG A 766 -29.58 -57.38 27.99
CA ARG A 766 -28.93 -56.13 28.43
C ARG A 766 -27.78 -55.78 27.51
N ILE A 767 -27.05 -56.75 26.94
CA ILE A 767 -26.05 -56.53 25.89
C ILE A 767 -26.71 -56.18 24.57
N ALA A 768 -27.85 -56.74 24.15
CA ALA A 768 -28.53 -56.40 22.90
C ALA A 768 -29.17 -55.00 22.95
N GLU A 769 -29.85 -54.68 24.04
CA GLU A 769 -30.33 -53.33 24.36
C GLU A 769 -29.16 -52.37 24.57
N ALA A 770 -28.08 -52.81 25.21
CA ALA A 770 -26.88 -52.02 25.33
C ALA A 770 -26.27 -51.76 23.95
N LEU A 771 -26.10 -52.77 23.09
CA LEU A 771 -25.55 -52.66 21.74
C LEU A 771 -26.45 -51.81 20.83
N ARG A 772 -27.78 -51.87 21.00
CA ARG A 772 -28.74 -50.95 20.37
C ARG A 772 -28.58 -49.53 20.89
N SER A 773 -28.53 -49.36 22.22
CA SER A 773 -28.27 -48.07 22.88
C SER A 773 -26.86 -47.51 22.61
N MET A 774 -25.93 -48.38 22.22
CA MET A 774 -24.55 -48.05 21.82
C MET A 774 -24.41 -47.85 20.32
N GLY A 775 -25.48 -48.02 19.54
CA GLY A 775 -25.46 -47.82 18.09
C GLY A 775 -24.69 -48.88 17.28
N GLN A 776 -24.33 -50.02 17.87
CA GLN A 776 -23.77 -51.16 17.13
C GLN A 776 -24.87 -51.97 16.47
N LEU A 777 -25.48 -51.38 15.45
CA LEU A 777 -26.78 -51.80 14.96
C LEU A 777 -26.71 -53.05 14.10
N ASP A 778 -25.57 -53.36 13.49
CA ASP A 778 -25.36 -54.63 12.79
C ASP A 778 -25.18 -55.82 13.74
N LEU A 779 -24.45 -55.61 14.84
CA LEU A 779 -24.27 -56.60 15.89
C LEU A 779 -25.52 -56.71 16.76
N ALA A 780 -26.21 -55.60 17.02
CA ALA A 780 -27.52 -55.59 17.65
C ALA A 780 -28.54 -56.26 16.74
N ALA A 781 -28.54 -56.03 15.43
CA ALA A 781 -29.34 -56.78 14.46
C ALA A 781 -28.95 -58.26 14.45
N GLU A 782 -27.68 -58.63 14.63
CA GLU A 782 -27.25 -60.02 14.82
C GLU A 782 -27.81 -60.62 16.11
N MET A 783 -27.75 -59.89 17.24
CA MET A 783 -28.31 -60.31 18.53
C MET A 783 -29.86 -60.33 18.51
N TYR A 784 -30.51 -59.40 17.82
CA TYR A 784 -31.97 -59.33 17.62
C TYR A 784 -32.47 -60.34 16.59
N ARG A 785 -31.65 -60.69 15.59
CA ARG A 785 -31.88 -61.81 14.67
C ARG A 785 -31.72 -63.15 15.38
N LYS A 786 -30.81 -63.25 16.37
CA LYS A 786 -30.75 -64.37 17.32
C LYS A 786 -31.96 -64.44 18.26
N LEU A 787 -32.64 -63.31 18.49
CA LEU A 787 -33.88 -63.22 19.28
C LEU A 787 -35.19 -63.33 18.45
N GLY A 788 -35.16 -63.07 17.13
CA GLY A 788 -36.28 -63.23 16.18
C GLY A 788 -37.30 -62.08 16.07
N ALA A 789 -36.91 -60.80 16.09
CA ALA A 789 -37.84 -59.64 16.12
C ALA A 789 -37.73 -58.67 14.90
N ASP A 790 -38.72 -58.67 13.99
CA ASP A 790 -38.70 -57.93 12.70
C ASP A 790 -39.01 -56.42 12.80
N GLU A 791 -39.89 -56.00 13.71
CA GLU A 791 -40.21 -54.58 13.93
C GLU A 791 -38.99 -53.83 14.51
N SER A 792 -38.35 -54.42 15.51
CA SER A 792 -37.10 -53.91 16.08
C SER A 792 -35.95 -53.95 15.06
N LEU A 793 -36.02 -54.79 14.03
CA LEU A 793 -35.02 -54.86 12.96
C LEU A 793 -35.16 -53.68 11.97
N LEU A 794 -36.37 -53.33 11.53
CA LEU A 794 -36.61 -52.15 10.70
C LEU A 794 -36.23 -50.85 11.44
N GLU A 795 -36.58 -50.75 12.72
CA GLU A 795 -36.13 -49.64 13.57
C GLU A 795 -34.60 -49.59 13.68
N VAL A 796 -33.95 -50.74 13.85
CA VAL A 796 -32.48 -50.83 13.88
C VAL A 796 -31.85 -50.44 12.54
N HIS A 797 -32.48 -50.75 11.39
CA HIS A 797 -31.99 -50.31 10.07
C HIS A 797 -32.17 -48.80 9.83
N ILE A 798 -33.26 -48.22 10.32
CA ILE A 798 -33.51 -46.77 10.30
C ILE A 798 -32.53 -46.07 11.26
N GLU A 799 -32.36 -46.58 12.48
CA GLU A 799 -31.35 -46.15 13.45
C GLU A 799 -29.92 -46.29 12.87
N ALA A 800 -29.69 -47.28 12.00
CA ALA A 800 -28.37 -47.55 11.41
C ALA A 800 -28.05 -46.67 10.20
N GLY A 801 -29.01 -45.88 9.73
CA GLY A 801 -28.85 -45.04 8.54
C GLY A 801 -28.55 -45.85 7.28
N LYS A 802 -28.89 -47.14 7.26
CA LYS A 802 -28.77 -47.98 6.06
C LYS A 802 -29.96 -47.69 5.14
N TRP A 803 -30.03 -46.45 4.67
CA TRP A 803 -31.15 -45.92 3.89
C TRP A 803 -31.36 -46.69 2.60
N ASN A 804 -30.30 -47.20 1.97
CA ASN A 804 -30.43 -48.03 0.77
C ASN A 804 -31.12 -49.36 1.06
N GLU A 805 -30.81 -50.01 2.19
CA GLU A 805 -31.45 -51.26 2.63
C GLU A 805 -32.88 -51.00 3.13
N ALA A 806 -33.10 -49.88 3.84
CA ALA A 806 -34.42 -49.46 4.29
C ALA A 806 -35.34 -49.03 3.11
N ILE A 807 -34.82 -48.32 2.11
CA ILE A 807 -35.54 -47.92 0.89
C ILE A 807 -35.76 -49.12 -0.02
N ALA A 808 -34.85 -50.09 -0.04
CA ALA A 808 -35.08 -51.38 -0.71
C ALA A 808 -36.19 -52.18 0.01
N ALA A 809 -36.19 -52.24 1.33
CA ALA A 809 -37.24 -52.90 2.12
C ALA A 809 -38.63 -52.23 1.98
N LEU A 810 -38.69 -50.93 1.62
CA LEU A 810 -39.95 -50.24 1.28
C LEU A 810 -40.62 -50.77 0.00
N HIS A 811 -39.88 -51.44 -0.88
CA HIS A 811 -40.47 -52.10 -2.04
C HIS A 811 -41.40 -53.25 -1.62
N ASP A 812 -41.04 -53.96 -0.54
CA ASP A 812 -41.83 -55.08 0.03
C ASP A 812 -42.88 -54.60 1.05
N LEU A 813 -42.74 -53.39 1.61
CA LEU A 813 -43.59 -52.83 2.67
C LEU A 813 -43.97 -51.34 2.41
N PRO A 814 -44.90 -51.04 1.48
CA PRO A 814 -45.22 -49.67 1.05
C PRO A 814 -45.92 -48.79 2.11
N GLU A 815 -46.54 -49.40 3.12
CA GLU A 815 -47.24 -48.69 4.22
C GLU A 815 -46.29 -47.84 5.09
N TYR A 816 -44.98 -48.13 5.06
CA TYR A 816 -43.97 -47.47 5.88
C TYR A 816 -43.25 -46.31 5.16
N ARG A 817 -43.67 -45.89 3.95
CA ARG A 817 -43.01 -44.82 3.16
C ARG A 817 -42.84 -43.51 3.95
N ALA A 818 -43.89 -43.05 4.62
CA ALA A 818 -43.82 -41.85 5.47
C ALA A 818 -42.90 -42.04 6.68
N LYS A 819 -42.88 -43.25 7.28
CA LYS A 819 -42.03 -43.61 8.44
C LYS A 819 -40.54 -43.68 8.10
N VAL A 820 -40.16 -43.89 6.83
CA VAL A 820 -38.75 -43.93 6.40
C VAL A 820 -38.30 -42.59 5.81
N TYR A 821 -39.10 -41.95 4.94
CA TYR A 821 -38.69 -40.69 4.29
C TYR A 821 -38.65 -39.50 5.26
N LEU A 822 -39.45 -39.48 6.33
CA LEU A 822 -39.41 -38.40 7.32
C LEU A 822 -38.12 -38.41 8.17
N PRO A 823 -37.68 -39.55 8.76
CA PRO A 823 -36.34 -39.67 9.36
C PRO A 823 -35.22 -39.45 8.36
N TYR A 824 -35.36 -39.90 7.11
CA TYR A 824 -34.36 -39.66 6.07
C TYR A 824 -34.20 -38.18 5.73
N ALA A 825 -35.31 -37.42 5.65
CA ALA A 825 -35.28 -35.98 5.44
C ALA A 825 -34.62 -35.24 6.61
N ARG A 826 -34.88 -35.68 7.85
CA ARG A 826 -34.20 -35.16 9.05
C ARG A 826 -32.72 -35.49 9.04
N TYR A 827 -32.33 -36.73 8.72
CA TYR A 827 -30.94 -37.16 8.57
C TYR A 827 -30.20 -36.34 7.50
N LEU A 828 -30.83 -36.08 6.36
CA LEU A 828 -30.23 -35.23 5.32
C LEU A 828 -30.07 -33.78 5.80
N ALA A 829 -31.02 -33.26 6.60
CA ALA A 829 -30.91 -31.93 7.19
C ALA A 829 -29.81 -31.88 8.28
N GLU A 830 -29.65 -32.93 9.08
CA GLU A 830 -28.61 -33.03 10.11
C GLU A 830 -27.19 -33.16 9.52
N ASN A 831 -27.04 -33.77 8.33
CA ASN A 831 -25.76 -33.88 7.62
C ASN A 831 -25.49 -32.71 6.68
N ASP A 832 -26.09 -31.54 6.93
CA ASP A 832 -25.95 -30.31 6.14
C ASP A 832 -26.33 -30.44 4.64
N ASN A 833 -26.93 -31.55 4.25
CA ASN A 833 -27.44 -31.79 2.90
C ASN A 833 -28.87 -31.24 2.76
N PHE A 834 -29.03 -29.96 3.12
CA PHE A 834 -30.33 -29.31 3.23
C PHE A 834 -31.13 -29.27 1.92
N VAL A 835 -30.45 -29.22 0.76
CA VAL A 835 -31.11 -29.25 -0.55
C VAL A 835 -31.75 -30.62 -0.82
N GLN A 836 -31.07 -31.71 -0.44
CA GLN A 836 -31.63 -33.06 -0.55
C GLN A 836 -32.68 -33.31 0.54
N ALA A 837 -32.47 -32.76 1.74
CA ALA A 837 -33.44 -32.80 2.83
C ALA A 837 -34.76 -32.15 2.43
N GLN A 838 -34.71 -30.99 1.79
CA GLN A 838 -35.87 -30.29 1.24
C GLN A 838 -36.65 -31.17 0.27
N ARG A 839 -35.96 -31.89 -0.63
CA ARG A 839 -36.58 -32.86 -1.56
C ARG A 839 -37.19 -34.05 -0.82
N ALA A 840 -36.53 -34.55 0.22
CA ALA A 840 -37.01 -35.67 1.04
C ALA A 840 -38.25 -35.30 1.88
N TYR A 841 -38.32 -34.08 2.45
CA TYR A 841 -39.51 -33.57 3.14
C TYR A 841 -40.72 -33.46 2.20
N HIS A 842 -40.48 -33.06 0.95
CA HIS A 842 -41.52 -33.05 -0.08
C HIS A 842 -42.02 -34.48 -0.38
N LYS A 843 -41.11 -35.46 -0.53
CA LYS A 843 -41.46 -36.89 -0.74
C LYS A 843 -42.16 -37.53 0.48
N ALA A 844 -41.98 -36.97 1.67
CA ALA A 844 -42.68 -37.36 2.90
C ALA A 844 -44.06 -36.67 3.08
N GLY A 845 -44.44 -35.73 2.21
CA GLY A 845 -45.72 -35.01 2.28
C GLY A 845 -45.73 -33.77 3.18
N HIS A 846 -44.58 -33.19 3.52
CA HIS A 846 -44.45 -32.05 4.45
C HIS A 846 -43.82 -30.79 3.79
N PRO A 847 -44.55 -30.05 2.93
CA PRO A 847 -44.00 -28.89 2.19
C PRO A 847 -43.69 -27.67 3.08
N GLU A 848 -44.40 -27.49 4.19
CA GLU A 848 -44.15 -26.36 5.11
C GLU A 848 -42.82 -26.48 5.87
N GLU A 849 -42.42 -27.71 6.25
CA GLU A 849 -41.14 -27.97 6.90
C GLU A 849 -39.98 -27.75 5.91
N ALA A 850 -40.17 -28.17 4.65
CA ALA A 850 -39.25 -27.91 3.56
C ALA A 850 -39.01 -26.39 3.34
N PHE A 851 -40.07 -25.57 3.43
CA PHE A 851 -39.97 -24.11 3.34
C PHE A 851 -39.24 -23.51 4.55
N ARG A 852 -39.53 -24.00 5.76
CA ARG A 852 -38.91 -23.52 7.00
C ARG A 852 -37.39 -23.76 7.04
N VAL A 853 -36.94 -24.93 6.58
CA VAL A 853 -35.50 -25.26 6.53
C VAL A 853 -34.75 -24.27 5.63
N VAL A 854 -35.24 -24.03 4.41
CA VAL A 854 -34.59 -23.12 3.48
C VAL A 854 -34.63 -21.66 3.98
N LYS A 855 -35.71 -21.26 4.65
CA LYS A 855 -35.82 -19.93 5.26
C LYS A 855 -34.84 -19.71 6.43
N HIS A 856 -34.59 -20.71 7.28
CA HIS A 856 -33.57 -20.56 8.32
C HIS A 856 -32.16 -20.51 7.73
N LEU A 857 -31.91 -21.24 6.64
CA LEU A 857 -30.63 -21.18 5.94
C LEU A 857 -30.39 -19.81 5.29
N THR A 858 -31.43 -19.16 4.73
CA THR A 858 -31.29 -17.78 4.25
C THR A 858 -30.93 -16.83 5.38
N GLU A 859 -31.64 -16.88 6.51
CA GLU A 859 -31.40 -16.03 7.67
C GLU A 859 -29.97 -16.22 8.22
N ASN A 860 -29.52 -17.46 8.36
CA ASN A 860 -28.15 -17.78 8.81
C ASN A 860 -27.09 -17.34 7.80
N ALA A 861 -27.33 -17.53 6.50
CA ALA A 861 -26.39 -17.07 5.48
C ALA A 861 -26.25 -15.54 5.49
N ILE A 862 -27.32 -14.79 5.79
CA ILE A 862 -27.26 -13.33 5.93
C ILE A 862 -26.47 -12.92 7.18
N THR A 863 -26.71 -13.55 8.34
CA THR A 863 -26.00 -13.21 9.59
C THR A 863 -24.51 -13.52 9.51
N GLU A 864 -24.14 -14.60 8.81
CA GLU A 864 -22.75 -15.01 8.57
C GLU A 864 -22.11 -14.29 7.36
N SER A 865 -22.81 -13.36 6.70
CA SER A 865 -22.34 -12.64 5.51
C SER A 865 -22.01 -13.54 4.29
N ARG A 866 -22.58 -14.74 4.23
CA ARG A 866 -22.52 -15.67 3.08
C ARG A 866 -23.55 -15.32 2.02
N PHE A 867 -23.43 -14.12 1.44
CA PHE A 867 -24.44 -13.57 0.52
C PHE A 867 -24.65 -14.36 -0.77
N ASN A 868 -23.64 -15.07 -1.27
CA ASN A 868 -23.79 -15.95 -2.43
C ASN A 868 -24.72 -17.14 -2.13
N ASP A 869 -24.64 -17.71 -0.93
CA ASP A 869 -25.52 -18.78 -0.48
C ASP A 869 -26.92 -18.24 -0.17
N ALA A 870 -27.02 -17.08 0.46
CA ALA A 870 -28.29 -16.39 0.67
C ALA A 870 -29.04 -16.17 -0.66
N SER A 871 -28.34 -15.71 -1.71
CA SER A 871 -28.90 -15.58 -3.06
C SER A 871 -29.51 -16.89 -3.56
N TYR A 872 -28.74 -17.98 -3.49
CA TYR A 872 -29.18 -19.28 -3.97
C TYR A 872 -30.39 -19.81 -3.18
N TYR A 873 -30.39 -19.65 -1.86
CA TYR A 873 -31.51 -20.07 -1.02
C TYR A 873 -32.78 -19.22 -1.27
N TYR A 874 -32.66 -17.91 -1.50
CA TYR A 874 -33.79 -17.08 -1.91
C TYR A 874 -34.34 -17.49 -3.29
N TRP A 875 -33.47 -17.91 -4.22
CA TRP A 875 -33.90 -18.46 -5.50
C TRP A 875 -34.69 -19.78 -5.32
N LEU A 876 -34.25 -20.67 -4.43
CA LEU A 876 -34.99 -21.89 -4.08
C LEU A 876 -36.36 -21.57 -3.45
N LEU A 877 -36.44 -20.60 -2.54
CA LEU A 877 -37.71 -20.14 -1.96
C LEU A 877 -38.64 -19.55 -3.02
N ALA A 878 -38.09 -18.81 -4.00
CA ALA A 878 -38.86 -18.32 -5.13
C ALA A 878 -39.43 -19.49 -5.96
N LYS A 879 -38.63 -20.51 -6.30
CA LYS A 879 -39.10 -21.69 -7.04
C LYS A 879 -40.23 -22.43 -6.31
N GLN A 880 -40.11 -22.60 -4.99
CA GLN A 880 -41.17 -23.20 -4.16
C GLN A 880 -42.44 -22.33 -4.11
N ALA A 881 -42.29 -21.01 -3.95
CA ALA A 881 -43.42 -20.09 -3.96
C ALA A 881 -44.16 -20.11 -5.30
N LEU A 882 -43.44 -20.29 -6.41
CA LEU A 882 -44.02 -20.44 -7.74
C LEU A 882 -44.79 -21.77 -7.89
N GLN A 883 -44.26 -22.88 -7.35
CA GLN A 883 -44.95 -24.17 -7.35
C GLN A 883 -46.24 -24.13 -6.52
N LEU A 884 -46.19 -23.60 -5.30
CA LEU A 884 -47.38 -23.45 -4.44
C LEU A 884 -48.41 -22.50 -5.06
N ALA A 885 -47.97 -21.49 -5.82
CA ALA A 885 -48.87 -20.65 -6.61
C ALA A 885 -49.54 -21.42 -7.77
N SER A 886 -48.86 -22.40 -8.37
CA SER A 886 -49.43 -23.29 -9.39
C SER A 886 -50.46 -24.27 -8.80
N GLU A 887 -50.29 -24.66 -7.53
CA GLU A 887 -51.21 -25.53 -6.76
C GLU A 887 -52.41 -24.77 -6.16
N GLY A 888 -52.55 -23.46 -6.42
CA GLY A 888 -53.75 -22.68 -6.11
C GLY A 888 -53.59 -21.56 -5.07
N GLN A 889 -52.39 -21.31 -4.52
CA GLN A 889 -52.15 -20.25 -3.52
C GLN A 889 -51.64 -18.95 -4.16
N GLN A 890 -52.55 -18.11 -4.68
CA GLN A 890 -52.19 -16.90 -5.43
C GLN A 890 -51.42 -15.83 -4.63
N SER A 891 -51.51 -15.85 -3.30
CA SER A 891 -50.72 -14.98 -2.41
C SER A 891 -49.20 -15.25 -2.50
N MET A 892 -48.81 -16.47 -2.87
CA MET A 892 -47.40 -16.87 -3.01
C MET A 892 -46.74 -16.27 -4.25
N LEU A 893 -47.51 -15.79 -5.24
CA LEU A 893 -46.99 -15.10 -6.43
C LEU A 893 -46.35 -13.75 -6.08
N SER A 894 -46.89 -13.03 -5.10
CA SER A 894 -46.28 -11.78 -4.61
C SER A 894 -44.92 -12.03 -3.95
N LYS A 895 -44.83 -13.11 -3.15
CA LYS A 895 -43.59 -13.54 -2.48
C LYS A 895 -42.55 -14.06 -3.47
N TYR A 896 -42.96 -14.67 -4.57
CA TYR A 896 -42.06 -15.03 -5.66
C TYR A 896 -41.25 -13.82 -6.15
N TYR A 897 -41.93 -12.72 -6.52
CA TYR A 897 -41.24 -11.51 -7.00
C TYR A 897 -40.37 -10.87 -5.93
N GLU A 898 -40.75 -10.96 -4.65
CA GLU A 898 -39.93 -10.45 -3.55
C GLU A 898 -38.65 -11.29 -3.37
N PHE A 899 -38.78 -12.63 -3.30
CA PHE A 899 -37.64 -13.53 -3.15
C PHE A 899 -36.71 -13.51 -4.36
N GLU A 900 -37.26 -13.39 -5.58
CA GLU A 900 -36.48 -13.24 -6.79
C GLU A 900 -35.61 -11.96 -6.73
N LYS A 901 -36.18 -10.84 -6.30
CA LYS A 901 -35.43 -9.58 -6.11
C LYS A 901 -34.36 -9.69 -5.02
N TYR A 902 -34.66 -10.35 -3.90
CA TYR A 902 -33.63 -10.58 -2.89
C TYR A 902 -32.50 -11.45 -3.41
N ALA A 903 -32.80 -12.51 -4.17
CA ALA A 903 -31.78 -13.35 -4.78
C ALA A 903 -30.83 -12.53 -5.66
N THR A 904 -31.37 -11.68 -6.55
CA THR A 904 -30.53 -10.85 -7.43
C THR A 904 -29.70 -9.81 -6.65
N ILE A 905 -30.26 -9.20 -5.61
CA ILE A 905 -29.54 -8.21 -4.79
C ILE A 905 -28.40 -8.87 -4.00
N TYR A 906 -28.63 -10.00 -3.33
CA TYR A 906 -27.58 -10.68 -2.57
C TYR A 906 -26.48 -11.25 -3.47
N TYR A 907 -26.83 -11.73 -4.67
CA TYR A 907 -25.87 -12.18 -5.66
C TYR A 907 -24.91 -11.05 -6.05
N ALA A 908 -25.46 -9.88 -6.38
CA ALA A 908 -24.66 -8.70 -6.73
C ALA A 908 -23.86 -8.17 -5.52
N TYR A 909 -24.45 -8.14 -4.32
CA TYR A 909 -23.81 -7.60 -3.13
C TYR A 909 -22.61 -8.44 -2.66
N HIS A 910 -22.64 -9.75 -2.90
CA HIS A 910 -21.51 -10.65 -2.60
C HIS A 910 -20.18 -10.12 -3.17
N SER A 911 -20.18 -9.66 -4.43
CA SER A 911 -18.99 -9.13 -5.12
C SER A 911 -18.44 -7.87 -4.43
N ILE A 912 -19.33 -6.99 -3.96
CA ILE A 912 -18.98 -5.74 -3.28
C ILE A 912 -18.49 -5.97 -1.86
N GLN A 913 -19.08 -6.93 -1.14
CA GLN A 913 -18.61 -7.33 0.18
C GLN A 913 -17.18 -7.86 0.11
N ARG A 914 -16.90 -8.78 -0.84
CA ARG A 914 -15.54 -9.31 -1.05
C ARG A 914 -14.55 -8.21 -1.40
N TYR A 915 -14.90 -7.26 -2.28
CA TYR A 915 -14.04 -6.10 -2.58
C TYR A 915 -13.73 -5.24 -1.35
N SER A 916 -14.62 -5.20 -0.36
CA SER A 916 -14.45 -4.39 0.85
C SER A 916 -13.58 -5.06 1.92
N GLU A 917 -13.59 -6.39 1.98
CA GLU A 917 -12.89 -7.20 2.99
C GLU A 917 -11.56 -7.77 2.50
N GLU A 918 -11.49 -8.21 1.24
CA GLU A 918 -10.30 -8.82 0.66
C GLU A 918 -9.34 -7.75 0.12
N PRO A 919 -8.02 -7.91 0.30
CA PRO A 919 -7.03 -6.96 -0.21
C PRO A 919 -6.86 -7.02 -1.74
N PHE A 920 -7.35 -8.08 -2.39
CA PHE A 920 -7.24 -8.31 -3.82
C PHE A 920 -8.59 -8.76 -4.38
N THR A 921 -8.90 -8.38 -5.61
CA THR A 921 -10.14 -8.78 -6.29
C THR A 921 -9.86 -9.43 -7.62
N ALA A 922 -10.62 -10.50 -7.92
CA ALA A 922 -10.59 -11.17 -9.21
C ALA A 922 -11.40 -10.42 -10.28
N TYR A 923 -12.31 -9.54 -9.88
CA TYR A 923 -13.16 -8.75 -10.79
C TYR A 923 -12.41 -7.54 -11.37
N SER A 924 -12.77 -7.16 -12.60
CA SER A 924 -12.34 -5.89 -13.17
C SER A 924 -12.96 -4.72 -12.42
N LEU A 925 -12.33 -3.53 -12.51
CA LEU A 925 -12.83 -2.33 -11.85
C LEU A 925 -14.17 -1.85 -12.45
N GLU A 926 -14.39 -2.11 -13.74
CA GLU A 926 -15.60 -1.73 -14.47
C GLU A 926 -16.78 -2.63 -14.09
N ASP A 927 -16.56 -3.94 -13.98
CA ASP A 927 -17.60 -4.89 -13.52
C ASP A 927 -18.06 -4.56 -12.10
N LEU A 928 -17.12 -4.34 -11.18
CA LEU A 928 -17.45 -3.94 -9.81
C LEU A 928 -18.19 -2.60 -9.76
N PHE A 929 -17.86 -1.68 -10.67
CA PHE A 929 -18.54 -0.39 -10.76
C PHE A 929 -19.97 -0.54 -11.29
N ASN A 930 -20.20 -1.39 -12.28
CA ASN A 930 -21.53 -1.73 -12.81
C ASN A 930 -22.40 -2.43 -11.77
N ILE A 931 -21.85 -3.43 -11.07
CA ILE A 931 -22.50 -4.13 -9.95
C ILE A 931 -22.91 -3.12 -8.86
N ALA A 932 -21.99 -2.25 -8.45
CA ALA A 932 -22.26 -1.29 -7.40
C ALA A 932 -23.32 -0.27 -7.81
N ARG A 933 -23.37 0.13 -9.09
CA ARG A 933 -24.41 1.01 -9.64
C ARG A 933 -25.77 0.35 -9.67
N TYR A 934 -25.85 -0.91 -10.12
CA TYR A 934 -27.08 -1.70 -10.11
C TYR A 934 -27.67 -1.77 -8.70
N LEU A 935 -26.82 -2.13 -7.72
CA LEU A 935 -27.19 -2.20 -6.31
C LEU A 935 -27.61 -0.85 -5.73
N MET A 936 -26.91 0.23 -6.08
CA MET A 936 -27.26 1.59 -5.63
C MET A 936 -28.66 2.01 -6.09
N GLN A 937 -29.15 1.50 -7.22
CA GLN A 937 -30.50 1.79 -7.70
C GLN A 937 -31.56 0.89 -7.05
N GLU A 938 -31.31 -0.42 -6.96
CA GLU A 938 -32.25 -1.37 -6.31
C GLU A 938 -32.45 -1.07 -4.83
N THR A 939 -31.37 -0.73 -4.11
CA THR A 939 -31.42 -0.45 -2.67
C THR A 939 -32.12 0.86 -2.31
N LYS A 940 -32.51 1.68 -3.31
CA LYS A 940 -33.39 2.84 -3.08
C LYS A 940 -34.83 2.40 -2.76
N VAL A 941 -35.28 1.31 -3.37
CA VAL A 941 -36.68 0.85 -3.28
C VAL A 941 -36.83 -0.23 -2.21
N VAL A 942 -35.88 -1.16 -2.13
CA VAL A 942 -35.92 -2.28 -1.19
C VAL A 942 -34.67 -2.27 -0.32
N GLN A 943 -34.83 -2.42 0.99
CA GLN A 943 -33.70 -2.50 1.93
C GLN A 943 -33.57 -3.92 2.49
N PRO A 944 -32.80 -4.81 1.81
CA PRO A 944 -32.61 -6.16 2.29
C PRO A 944 -31.77 -6.20 3.57
N PRO A 945 -32.06 -7.14 4.50
CA PRO A 945 -31.29 -7.30 5.73
C PRO A 945 -29.83 -7.68 5.45
N GLY A 946 -28.90 -7.20 6.29
CA GLY A 946 -27.47 -7.52 6.16
C GLY A 946 -26.71 -6.78 5.05
N VAL A 947 -27.38 -6.11 4.11
CA VAL A 947 -26.73 -5.28 3.09
C VAL A 947 -26.35 -3.91 3.67
N SER A 948 -25.05 -3.65 3.80
CA SER A 948 -24.55 -2.39 4.34
C SER A 948 -24.52 -1.30 3.26
N GLN A 949 -25.42 -0.33 3.38
CA GLN A 949 -25.46 0.85 2.52
C GLN A 949 -24.16 1.66 2.59
N PHE A 950 -23.53 1.75 3.77
CA PHE A 950 -22.24 2.43 3.92
C PHE A 950 -21.14 1.76 3.08
N ALA A 951 -21.04 0.43 3.15
CA ALA A 951 -20.02 -0.33 2.41
C ALA A 951 -20.22 -0.18 0.90
N LEU A 952 -21.47 -0.27 0.42
CA LEU A 952 -21.83 -0.07 -0.97
C LEU A 952 -21.42 1.33 -1.47
N LEU A 953 -21.82 2.39 -0.77
CA LEU A 953 -21.50 3.77 -1.17
C LEU A 953 -20.00 4.06 -1.09
N LEU A 954 -19.30 3.50 -0.10
CA LEU A 954 -17.85 3.62 0.01
C LEU A 954 -17.13 2.92 -1.14
N ALA A 955 -17.58 1.72 -1.53
CA ALA A 955 -17.06 0.99 -2.69
C ALA A 955 -17.25 1.80 -3.99
N ILE A 956 -18.44 2.37 -4.21
CA ILE A 956 -18.70 3.25 -5.38
C ILE A 956 -17.73 4.43 -5.39
N THR A 957 -17.52 5.08 -4.25
CA THR A 957 -16.59 6.22 -4.17
C THR A 957 -15.14 5.81 -4.47
N LYS A 958 -14.70 4.64 -3.98
CA LYS A 958 -13.37 4.10 -4.25
C LYS A 958 -13.17 3.78 -5.73
N LEU A 959 -14.17 3.16 -6.37
CA LEU A 959 -14.14 2.76 -7.79
C LEU A 959 -14.30 3.96 -8.74
N ALA A 960 -15.11 4.95 -8.36
CA ALA A 960 -15.35 6.15 -9.17
C ALA A 960 -14.08 7.02 -9.35
N ARG A 961 -13.14 6.97 -8.39
CA ARG A 961 -11.90 7.74 -8.44
C ARG A 961 -10.97 7.36 -9.61
N PRO A 962 -10.54 6.09 -9.77
CA PRO A 962 -9.71 5.68 -10.90
C PRO A 962 -10.46 5.76 -12.24
N LEU A 963 -11.77 5.51 -12.26
CA LEU A 963 -12.59 5.55 -13.47
C LEU A 963 -12.96 6.97 -13.93
N GLY A 964 -12.71 8.00 -13.13
CA GLY A 964 -12.98 9.40 -13.49
C GLY A 964 -14.43 9.85 -13.30
N ALA A 965 -15.26 9.11 -12.54
CA ALA A 965 -16.65 9.47 -12.20
C ALA A 965 -16.73 10.40 -10.98
N TYR A 966 -16.13 11.60 -11.08
CA TYR A 966 -15.97 12.51 -9.95
C TYR A 966 -17.26 13.20 -9.49
N LYS A 967 -18.21 13.44 -10.40
CA LYS A 967 -19.51 14.04 -10.06
C LYS A 967 -20.36 13.02 -9.28
N LEU A 968 -20.38 11.75 -9.71
CA LEU A 968 -21.02 10.67 -8.95
C LEU A 968 -20.37 10.52 -7.56
N ALA A 969 -19.04 10.47 -7.48
CA ALA A 969 -18.31 10.29 -6.22
C ALA A 969 -18.68 11.38 -5.18
N ARG A 970 -18.82 12.64 -5.60
CA ARG A 970 -19.22 13.75 -4.72
C ARG A 970 -20.65 13.60 -4.21
N GLN A 971 -21.58 13.23 -5.08
CA GLN A 971 -22.96 13.01 -4.69
C GLN A 971 -23.07 11.83 -3.71
N VAL A 972 -22.34 10.75 -3.96
CA VAL A 972 -22.31 9.58 -3.07
C VAL A 972 -21.68 9.93 -1.72
N LEU A 973 -20.56 10.67 -1.71
CA LEU A 973 -19.93 11.15 -0.47
C LEU A 973 -20.88 12.03 0.35
N SER A 974 -21.67 12.91 -0.30
CA SER A 974 -22.68 13.69 0.41
C SER A 974 -23.73 12.81 1.11
N LYS A 975 -24.09 11.67 0.51
CA LYS A 975 -24.99 10.68 1.12
C LYS A 975 -24.30 9.89 2.24
N ILE A 976 -23.02 9.53 2.11
CA ILE A 976 -22.27 8.85 3.17
C ILE A 976 -22.26 9.67 4.46
N HIS A 977 -22.14 11.00 4.37
CA HIS A 977 -22.21 11.89 5.54
C HIS A 977 -23.59 11.92 6.22
N THR A 978 -24.66 11.46 5.55
CA THR A 978 -25.97 11.27 6.17
C THR A 978 -26.12 9.93 6.90
N LEU A 979 -25.18 9.01 6.69
CA LEU A 979 -25.15 7.69 7.31
C LEU A 979 -24.24 7.67 8.53
N ARG A 980 -24.42 6.66 9.40
CA ARG A 980 -23.53 6.43 10.53
C ARG A 980 -22.20 5.84 10.05
N ILE A 981 -21.16 6.67 9.98
CA ILE A 981 -19.81 6.27 9.57
C ILE A 981 -19.11 5.51 10.72
N PRO A 982 -18.56 4.30 10.50
CA PRO A 982 -17.76 3.62 11.51
C PRO A 982 -16.48 4.40 11.82
N PRO A 983 -16.03 4.47 13.09
CA PRO A 983 -14.92 5.35 13.50
C PRO A 983 -13.60 5.05 12.77
N LYS A 984 -13.36 3.78 12.40
CA LYS A 984 -12.18 3.36 11.60
C LYS A 984 -12.13 4.01 10.22
N TYR A 985 -13.28 4.36 9.64
CA TYR A 985 -13.37 4.92 8.29
C TYR A 985 -13.61 6.42 8.27
N GLN A 986 -13.78 7.08 9.42
CA GLN A 986 -14.08 8.52 9.49
C GLN A 986 -12.99 9.36 8.81
N GLU A 987 -11.73 9.19 9.23
CA GLU A 987 -10.59 9.91 8.62
C GLU A 987 -10.44 9.60 7.12
N TYR A 988 -10.71 8.36 6.72
CA TYR A 988 -10.64 7.94 5.33
C TYR A 988 -11.73 8.60 4.47
N VAL A 989 -12.97 8.69 4.98
CA VAL A 989 -14.08 9.36 4.28
C VAL A 989 -13.84 10.87 4.19
N ASP A 990 -13.30 11.49 5.24
CA ASP A 990 -13.00 12.93 5.27
C ASP A 990 -11.89 13.29 4.29
N THR A 991 -10.82 12.49 4.23
CA THR A 991 -9.74 12.66 3.26
C THR A 991 -10.21 12.44 1.82
N LEU A 992 -11.03 11.42 1.57
CA LEU A 992 -11.66 11.21 0.27
C LEU A 992 -12.57 12.38 -0.12
N SER A 993 -13.33 12.93 0.82
CA SER A 993 -14.20 14.10 0.61
C SER A 993 -13.41 15.33 0.17
N LEU A 994 -12.30 15.62 0.84
CA LEU A 994 -11.39 16.72 0.46
C LEU A 994 -10.76 16.48 -0.91
N MET A 995 -10.30 15.26 -1.18
CA MET A 995 -9.69 14.91 -2.45
C MET A 995 -10.67 15.05 -3.62
N MET A 996 -11.91 14.58 -3.46
CA MET A 996 -12.94 14.68 -4.50
C MET A 996 -13.37 16.13 -4.73
N LYS A 997 -13.38 16.99 -3.71
CA LYS A 997 -13.61 18.45 -3.86
C LYS A 997 -12.54 19.15 -4.73
N GLY A 998 -11.33 18.60 -4.82
CA GLY A 998 -10.25 19.12 -5.68
C GLY A 998 -10.30 18.67 -7.14
N LYS A 999 -11.21 17.76 -7.52
CA LYS A 999 -11.36 17.22 -8.89
C LYS A 999 -12.40 17.99 -9.73
N PRO A 1000 -12.49 17.84 -11.06
CA PRO A 1000 -13.54 18.51 -11.83
C PRO A 1000 -14.94 17.94 -11.52
N TYR A 1001 -16.00 18.73 -11.71
CA TYR A 1001 -17.40 18.31 -11.49
C TYR A 1001 -18.03 17.77 -12.78
N HIS A 1002 -17.38 16.79 -13.40
CA HIS A 1002 -17.94 16.00 -14.50
C HIS A 1002 -17.53 14.54 -14.30
N ASP A 1003 -18.32 13.63 -14.87
CA ASP A 1003 -17.98 12.21 -14.94
C ASP A 1003 -17.30 11.94 -16.29
N ASN A 1004 -16.62 10.79 -16.43
CA ASN A 1004 -16.13 10.34 -17.72
C ASN A 1004 -17.32 9.93 -18.62
N GLU A 1005 -17.31 10.33 -19.89
CA GLU A 1005 -18.41 10.07 -20.82
C GLU A 1005 -18.52 8.59 -21.18
N ASP A 1006 -17.40 7.86 -21.20
CA ASP A 1006 -17.36 6.42 -21.50
C ASP A 1006 -18.13 5.56 -20.49
N LEU A 1007 -18.39 6.07 -19.28
CA LEU A 1007 -19.11 5.35 -18.23
C LEU A 1007 -20.63 5.51 -18.31
N LEU A 1008 -21.11 6.41 -19.18
CA LEU A 1008 -22.53 6.71 -19.31
C LEU A 1008 -23.25 5.55 -20.00
N VAL A 1009 -24.38 5.14 -19.43
CA VAL A 1009 -25.12 3.99 -19.92
C VAL A 1009 -26.02 4.43 -21.07
N MET A 1010 -25.77 3.92 -22.28
CA MET A 1010 -26.64 4.14 -23.42
C MET A 1010 -27.92 3.30 -23.26
N CYS A 1011 -29.07 3.91 -23.49
CA CYS A 1011 -30.32 3.17 -23.63
C CYS A 1011 -30.48 2.69 -25.07
N TYR A 1012 -30.47 1.37 -25.29
CA TYR A 1012 -30.64 0.78 -26.63
C TYR A 1012 -31.99 1.07 -27.29
N ARG A 1013 -33.02 1.49 -26.53
CA ARG A 1013 -34.34 1.87 -27.09
C ARG A 1013 -34.38 3.28 -27.67
N CYS A 1014 -33.82 4.26 -26.98
CA CYS A 1014 -33.91 5.68 -27.38
C CYS A 1014 -32.55 6.31 -27.72
N SER A 1015 -31.48 5.53 -27.68
CA SER A 1015 -30.08 5.95 -27.91
C SER A 1015 -29.61 7.11 -27.04
N SER A 1016 -30.30 7.41 -25.93
CA SER A 1016 -29.91 8.46 -24.99
C SER A 1016 -28.94 7.92 -23.94
N TYR A 1017 -27.93 8.74 -23.60
CA TYR A 1017 -26.99 8.44 -22.52
C TYR A 1017 -27.59 8.83 -21.18
N ASN A 1018 -27.62 7.87 -20.26
CA ASN A 1018 -28.19 8.02 -18.93
C ASN A 1018 -27.13 8.48 -17.92
N PRO A 1019 -27.48 9.44 -17.04
CA PRO A 1019 -26.56 9.88 -16.00
C PRO A 1019 -26.25 8.75 -15.02
N LEU A 1020 -25.03 8.74 -14.48
CA LEU A 1020 -24.60 7.73 -13.51
C LEU A 1020 -25.44 7.74 -12.22
N SER A 1021 -26.01 8.90 -11.89
CA SER A 1021 -26.92 9.12 -10.78
C SER A 1021 -28.33 9.44 -11.28
N THR A 1022 -29.29 8.56 -11.06
CA THR A 1022 -30.69 8.80 -11.41
C THR A 1022 -31.45 9.54 -10.29
N PRO A 1023 -32.44 10.41 -10.62
CA PRO A 1023 -33.33 11.06 -9.66
C PRO A 1023 -34.05 10.06 -8.74
N GLN A 1024 -34.65 10.54 -7.64
CA GLN A 1024 -35.45 9.67 -6.76
C GLN A 1024 -36.77 9.22 -7.40
N THR A 1025 -37.29 9.98 -8.36
CA THR A 1025 -38.58 9.75 -9.01
C THR A 1025 -38.54 8.73 -10.14
N SER A 1026 -37.35 8.36 -10.64
CA SER A 1026 -37.21 7.36 -11.70
C SER A 1026 -37.28 5.94 -11.14
N ARG A 1027 -37.92 5.02 -11.88
CA ARG A 1027 -37.90 3.58 -11.57
C ARG A 1027 -36.45 3.06 -11.50
N PRO A 1028 -36.13 2.12 -10.58
CA PRO A 1028 -34.78 1.59 -10.45
C PRO A 1028 -34.37 0.86 -11.74
N ASN A 1029 -33.10 1.00 -12.12
CA ASN A 1029 -32.49 0.39 -13.30
C ASN A 1029 -33.30 0.56 -14.58
N SER A 1030 -33.80 1.79 -14.79
CA SER A 1030 -34.52 2.17 -16.01
C SER A 1030 -33.93 3.42 -16.66
N CYS A 1031 -34.21 3.59 -17.95
CA CYS A 1031 -33.84 4.78 -18.70
C CYS A 1031 -34.61 6.01 -18.18
N THR A 1032 -33.88 7.07 -17.88
CA THR A 1032 -34.41 8.37 -17.43
C THR A 1032 -35.23 9.10 -18.49
N ASN A 1033 -35.04 8.77 -19.77
CA ASN A 1033 -35.73 9.42 -20.90
C ASN A 1033 -37.00 8.66 -21.35
N CYS A 1034 -36.92 7.33 -21.53
CA CYS A 1034 -38.04 6.53 -22.07
C CYS A 1034 -38.64 5.52 -21.07
N GLY A 1035 -38.15 5.45 -19.83
CA GLY A 1035 -38.67 4.54 -18.81
C GLY A 1035 -38.38 3.04 -19.02
N GLN A 1036 -37.68 2.67 -20.11
CA GLN A 1036 -37.33 1.28 -20.40
C GLN A 1036 -36.47 0.67 -19.30
N GLN A 1037 -36.86 -0.50 -18.79
CA GLN A 1037 -36.06 -1.25 -17.83
C GLN A 1037 -34.81 -1.82 -18.50
N PHE A 1038 -33.64 -1.65 -17.87
CA PHE A 1038 -32.39 -2.21 -18.34
C PHE A 1038 -32.31 -3.70 -18.02
N VAL A 1039 -31.89 -4.48 -19.01
CA VAL A 1039 -31.56 -5.90 -18.84
C VAL A 1039 -30.06 -5.99 -18.63
N HIS A 1040 -29.63 -6.65 -17.56
CA HIS A 1040 -28.21 -6.73 -17.18
C HIS A 1040 -27.65 -8.13 -17.41
N SER A 1041 -26.36 -8.20 -17.77
CA SER A 1041 -25.58 -9.45 -17.75
C SER A 1041 -25.26 -9.85 -16.30
N PHE A 1042 -25.60 -11.07 -15.88
CA PHE A 1042 -25.40 -11.51 -14.48
C PHE A 1042 -23.96 -11.96 -14.14
N VAL A 1043 -22.97 -11.53 -14.93
CA VAL A 1043 -21.54 -11.65 -14.60
C VAL A 1043 -20.90 -10.25 -14.51
N THR A 1044 -20.99 -9.46 -15.58
CA THR A 1044 -20.39 -8.11 -15.69
C THR A 1044 -21.32 -6.97 -15.23
N PHE A 1045 -22.63 -7.24 -15.12
CA PHE A 1045 -23.69 -6.25 -14.85
C PHE A 1045 -23.78 -5.11 -15.87
N GLU A 1046 -23.15 -5.27 -17.04
CA GLU A 1046 -23.34 -4.37 -18.18
C GLU A 1046 -24.79 -4.44 -18.67
N VAL A 1047 -25.28 -3.32 -19.22
CA VAL A 1047 -26.61 -3.26 -19.82
C VAL A 1047 -26.56 -3.92 -21.19
N LEU A 1048 -27.37 -4.94 -21.38
CA LEU A 1048 -27.46 -5.70 -22.62
C LEU A 1048 -28.36 -4.98 -23.64
N PRO A 1049 -28.10 -5.15 -24.96
CA PRO A 1049 -28.92 -4.61 -26.05
C PRO A 1049 -30.26 -5.33 -26.25
N LEU A 1050 -30.92 -5.71 -25.14
CA LEU A 1050 -32.18 -6.43 -25.12
C LEU A 1050 -33.36 -5.52 -24.79
N ILE A 1051 -34.45 -5.65 -25.56
CA ILE A 1051 -35.72 -4.97 -25.30
C ILE A 1051 -36.84 -6.00 -25.21
N GLU A 1052 -37.61 -5.93 -24.12
CA GLU A 1052 -38.82 -6.72 -23.92
C GLU A 1052 -39.95 -6.23 -24.83
N PHE A 1053 -40.64 -7.15 -25.49
CA PHE A 1053 -41.84 -6.88 -26.27
C PHE A 1053 -42.96 -7.86 -25.95
N TYR A 1054 -44.19 -7.45 -26.19
CA TYR A 1054 -45.42 -8.20 -25.92
C TYR A 1054 -46.08 -8.61 -27.23
N LEU A 1055 -46.82 -9.72 -27.19
CA LEU A 1055 -47.62 -10.17 -28.32
C LEU A 1055 -48.95 -9.40 -28.37
N GLU A 1056 -49.51 -9.26 -29.57
CA GLU A 1056 -50.86 -8.74 -29.80
C GLU A 1056 -51.91 -9.61 -29.08
N GLU A 1057 -52.96 -9.01 -28.51
CA GLU A 1057 -53.93 -9.66 -27.59
C GLU A 1057 -54.63 -10.91 -28.17
N ASP A 1058 -54.68 -11.04 -29.49
CA ASP A 1058 -55.31 -12.17 -30.22
C ASP A 1058 -54.33 -13.30 -30.63
N MET A 1059 -53.04 -13.22 -30.28
CA MET A 1059 -52.02 -14.19 -30.70
C MET A 1059 -51.66 -15.22 -29.64
N SER A 1060 -51.60 -16.50 -30.04
CA SER A 1060 -51.13 -17.59 -29.17
C SER A 1060 -49.60 -17.75 -29.20
N GLU A 1061 -48.99 -18.24 -28.10
CA GLU A 1061 -47.54 -18.50 -28.00
C GLU A 1061 -47.04 -19.43 -29.12
N SER A 1062 -47.83 -20.45 -29.47
CA SER A 1062 -47.52 -21.39 -30.55
C SER A 1062 -47.63 -20.78 -31.95
N GLU A 1063 -48.47 -19.76 -32.12
CA GLU A 1063 -48.58 -19.02 -33.38
C GLU A 1063 -47.40 -18.05 -33.55
N ALA A 1064 -46.98 -17.39 -32.46
CA ALA A 1064 -45.82 -16.50 -32.47
C ALA A 1064 -44.51 -17.24 -32.80
N LEU A 1065 -44.29 -18.44 -32.25
CA LEU A 1065 -43.11 -19.28 -32.57
C LEU A 1065 -43.09 -19.68 -34.05
N LYS A 1066 -44.22 -20.09 -34.62
CA LYS A 1066 -44.34 -20.44 -36.04
C LYS A 1066 -44.07 -19.26 -36.98
N LEU A 1067 -44.43 -18.04 -36.56
CA LEU A 1067 -44.18 -16.82 -37.33
C LEU A 1067 -42.72 -16.37 -37.26
N LEU A 1068 -41.99 -16.69 -36.18
CA LEU A 1068 -40.56 -16.44 -36.04
C LEU A 1068 -39.70 -17.48 -36.79
N GLU A 1069 -40.18 -18.72 -36.91
CA GLU A 1069 -39.50 -19.80 -37.64
C GLU A 1069 -39.75 -19.76 -39.16
N SER A 1070 -40.72 -18.95 -39.63
CA SER A 1070 -40.94 -18.78 -41.08
C SER A 1070 -39.84 -17.91 -41.70
N PRO A 1071 -39.27 -18.29 -42.85
CA PRO A 1071 -38.25 -17.48 -43.54
C PRO A 1071 -38.82 -16.09 -43.84
N ALA A 1072 -38.03 -15.04 -43.57
CA ALA A 1072 -38.40 -13.67 -43.88
C ALA A 1072 -38.67 -13.54 -45.39
N ASP A 1073 -39.72 -12.83 -45.79
CA ASP A 1073 -39.97 -12.50 -47.19
C ASP A 1073 -38.78 -11.69 -47.71
N ASP A 1074 -37.99 -12.26 -48.62
CA ASP A 1074 -37.08 -11.53 -49.49
C ASP A 1074 -37.93 -10.59 -50.35
N SER A 1075 -38.22 -9.39 -49.85
CA SER A 1075 -38.63 -8.30 -50.72
C SER A 1075 -37.42 -7.94 -51.57
N ASP A 1076 -37.32 -8.58 -52.73
CA ASP A 1076 -36.45 -8.23 -53.85
C ASP A 1076 -36.27 -6.71 -53.91
N SER A 1077 -35.03 -6.27 -53.67
CA SER A 1077 -34.64 -4.90 -53.97
C SER A 1077 -34.79 -4.67 -55.47
N ALA A 1078 -35.95 -4.20 -55.90
CA ALA A 1078 -36.19 -3.74 -57.26
C ALA A 1078 -35.38 -2.48 -57.51
N TRP A 1079 -34.13 -2.65 -57.93
CA TRP A 1079 -33.31 -1.57 -58.45
C TRP A 1079 -33.78 -1.21 -59.87
N THR A 1080 -34.38 -0.04 -60.06
CA THR A 1080 -34.58 0.54 -61.39
C THR A 1080 -33.49 1.58 -61.66
N GLN A 1081 -32.60 1.28 -62.63
CA GLN A 1081 -31.65 2.24 -63.19
C GLN A 1081 -32.28 2.96 -64.38
N THR A 1082 -32.45 4.28 -64.28
CA THR A 1082 -32.67 5.15 -65.43
C THR A 1082 -31.38 5.91 -65.74
N ILE A 1083 -30.94 5.81 -67.00
CA ILE A 1083 -29.79 6.54 -67.53
C ILE A 1083 -30.34 7.60 -68.47
N ASP A 1084 -30.24 8.87 -68.06
CA ASP A 1084 -30.37 10.01 -68.96
C ASP A 1084 -29.15 10.93 -68.79
N SER A 1085 -28.70 11.50 -69.90
CA SER A 1085 -27.38 12.10 -70.07
C SER A 1085 -27.04 13.13 -68.98
N ASN A 1086 -26.01 12.79 -68.19
CA ASN A 1086 -25.27 13.55 -67.19
C ASN A 1086 -25.69 13.52 -65.71
N VAL A 1087 -26.63 12.68 -65.26
CA VAL A 1087 -26.73 12.34 -63.83
C VAL A 1087 -27.14 10.86 -63.65
N GLN A 1088 -26.31 10.07 -62.95
CA GLN A 1088 -26.75 8.79 -62.39
C GLN A 1088 -27.48 9.06 -61.07
N SER A 1089 -28.79 8.82 -61.02
CA SER A 1089 -29.56 8.84 -59.78
C SER A 1089 -30.23 7.50 -59.54
N MET A 1090 -29.91 6.86 -58.42
CA MET A 1090 -30.71 5.75 -57.89
C MET A 1090 -31.87 6.34 -57.09
N ARG A 1091 -33.11 6.01 -57.46
CA ARG A 1091 -34.29 6.32 -56.64
C ARG A 1091 -34.79 5.05 -55.98
N LEU A 1092 -34.92 5.12 -54.65
CA LEU A 1092 -35.64 4.13 -53.86
C LEU A 1092 -37.11 4.52 -53.89
N ASP A 1093 -37.96 3.73 -54.56
CA ASP A 1093 -39.40 3.93 -54.46
C ASP A 1093 -39.83 3.65 -53.01
N GLN A 1094 -40.41 4.65 -52.37
CA GLN A 1094 -40.98 4.56 -51.03
C GLN A 1094 -42.21 3.64 -51.06
N VAL A 1095 -41.99 2.33 -50.93
CA VAL A 1095 -42.95 1.46 -50.26
C VAL A 1095 -42.82 1.81 -48.79
N SER A 1096 -43.84 2.43 -48.20
CA SER A 1096 -43.89 2.73 -46.77
C SER A 1096 -43.62 1.48 -45.93
N PRO A 1097 -42.44 1.34 -45.28
CA PRO A 1097 -42.32 0.35 -44.23
C PRO A 1097 -42.93 0.99 -42.99
N THR A 1098 -43.90 0.32 -42.38
CA THR A 1098 -44.27 0.60 -40.99
C THR A 1098 -42.97 0.82 -40.20
N PRO A 1099 -42.78 1.97 -39.50
CA PRO A 1099 -41.54 2.22 -38.78
C PRO A 1099 -41.30 1.05 -37.83
N ASP A 1100 -40.10 0.44 -37.88
CA ASP A 1100 -39.75 -0.67 -36.99
C ASP A 1100 -40.02 -0.19 -35.54
N PRO A 1101 -40.96 -0.82 -34.82
CA PRO A 1101 -41.41 -0.32 -33.52
C PRO A 1101 -40.28 -0.31 -32.47
N PHE A 1102 -39.14 -0.95 -32.77
CA PHE A 1102 -37.96 -0.99 -31.92
C PHE A 1102 -36.95 0.15 -32.20
N THR A 1103 -37.01 0.84 -33.34
CA THR A 1103 -36.09 1.93 -33.73
C THR A 1103 -36.78 3.28 -33.96
N ALA A 1104 -38.11 3.35 -33.88
CA ALA A 1104 -38.86 4.60 -33.92
C ALA A 1104 -38.40 5.55 -32.81
N ARG A 1105 -37.67 6.62 -33.18
CA ARG A 1105 -37.24 7.67 -32.24
C ARG A 1105 -38.48 8.34 -31.64
N ILE A 1106 -38.75 8.07 -30.37
CA ILE A 1106 -39.76 8.79 -29.59
C ILE A 1106 -39.29 10.25 -29.49
N VAL A 1107 -39.92 11.14 -30.27
CA VAL A 1107 -39.73 12.58 -30.15
C VAL A 1107 -40.53 13.02 -28.93
N SER A 1108 -39.82 13.45 -27.88
CA SER A 1108 -40.31 14.04 -26.62
C SER A 1108 -41.28 13.20 -25.79
N PHE A 1109 -40.78 12.68 -24.65
CA PHE A 1109 -41.60 12.20 -23.54
C PHE A 1109 -41.99 13.43 -22.67
N ASP A 1110 -43.27 13.81 -22.66
CA ASP A 1110 -43.79 14.79 -21.70
C ASP A 1110 -43.86 14.14 -20.31
N GLY A 1111 -43.09 14.68 -19.36
CA GLY A 1111 -42.79 14.07 -18.05
C GLY A 1111 -43.96 14.00 -17.05
N SER A 1112 -45.20 13.78 -17.49
CA SER A 1112 -46.39 13.77 -16.63
C SER A 1112 -47.24 12.48 -16.70
N ALA A 1113 -46.86 11.46 -17.48
CA ALA A 1113 -47.57 10.18 -17.53
C ALA A 1113 -46.69 9.04 -16.97
N GLU A 1114 -47.21 8.33 -15.96
CA GLU A 1114 -46.53 7.23 -15.26
C GLU A 1114 -46.47 5.91 -16.05
N ASP A 1115 -47.01 5.89 -17.28
CA ASP A 1115 -47.20 4.68 -18.08
C ASP A 1115 -46.14 4.54 -19.19
N ILE A 1116 -45.36 3.47 -19.08
CA ILE A 1116 -44.47 2.98 -20.14
C ILE A 1116 -45.37 2.54 -21.30
N VAL A 1117 -45.09 2.99 -22.53
CA VAL A 1117 -45.71 2.41 -23.72
C VAL A 1117 -45.00 1.08 -24.03
N PRO A 1118 -45.64 -0.09 -23.81
CA PRO A 1118 -45.04 -1.38 -24.13
C PRO A 1118 -44.91 -1.53 -25.65
N ILE A 1119 -43.85 -2.18 -26.11
CA ILE A 1119 -43.71 -2.54 -27.52
C ILE A 1119 -44.57 -3.76 -27.78
N VAL A 1120 -45.60 -3.63 -28.63
CA VAL A 1120 -46.45 -4.74 -29.05
C VAL A 1120 -46.02 -5.16 -30.45
N ALA A 1121 -45.70 -6.44 -30.63
CA ALA A 1121 -45.28 -7.02 -31.89
C ALA A 1121 -46.47 -7.66 -32.61
N ASN A 1122 -46.90 -7.06 -33.72
CA ASN A 1122 -47.96 -7.57 -34.58
C ASN A 1122 -47.44 -8.70 -35.49
N ARG A 1123 -48.34 -9.50 -36.07
CA ARG A 1123 -48.02 -10.61 -37.00
C ARG A 1123 -46.98 -10.27 -38.08
N ALA A 1124 -47.05 -9.07 -38.67
CA ALA A 1124 -46.11 -8.60 -39.69
C ALA A 1124 -44.69 -8.34 -39.14
N THR A 1125 -44.60 -7.84 -37.90
CA THR A 1125 -43.31 -7.55 -37.26
C THR A 1125 -42.58 -8.83 -36.86
N LEU A 1126 -43.32 -9.86 -36.40
CA LEU A 1126 -42.72 -11.16 -36.04
C LEU A 1126 -42.16 -11.90 -37.26
N LYS A 1127 -42.84 -11.85 -38.41
CA LYS A 1127 -42.35 -12.44 -39.66
C LYS A 1127 -41.09 -11.76 -40.22
N ALA A 1128 -40.89 -10.49 -39.90
CA ALA A 1128 -39.73 -9.72 -40.34
C ALA A 1128 -38.53 -9.87 -39.38
N MET A 1129 -38.69 -10.51 -38.22
CA MET A 1129 -37.62 -10.72 -37.25
C MET A 1129 -36.89 -12.05 -37.52
N ASP A 1130 -35.57 -12.00 -37.45
CA ASP A 1130 -34.76 -13.22 -37.41
C ASP A 1130 -34.82 -13.84 -36.00
N ILE A 1131 -35.11 -15.14 -35.95
CA ILE A 1131 -35.15 -15.94 -34.72
C ILE A 1131 -33.83 -15.91 -33.95
N SER A 1132 -32.70 -15.75 -34.66
CA SER A 1132 -31.36 -15.64 -34.05
C SER A 1132 -31.24 -14.43 -33.11
N ASN A 1133 -32.06 -13.40 -33.32
CA ASN A 1133 -32.06 -12.15 -32.55
C ASN A 1133 -33.14 -12.12 -31.46
N VAL A 1134 -33.91 -13.20 -31.26
CA VAL A 1134 -35.00 -13.25 -30.28
C VAL A 1134 -34.69 -14.26 -29.18
N ILE A 1135 -34.75 -13.81 -27.93
CA ILE A 1135 -34.57 -14.66 -26.74
C ILE A 1135 -35.94 -14.87 -26.08
N ILE A 1136 -36.28 -16.14 -25.83
CA ILE A 1136 -37.56 -16.55 -25.28
C ILE A 1136 -37.35 -17.15 -23.90
N CYS A 1137 -37.89 -16.49 -22.87
CA CYS A 1137 -37.83 -16.98 -21.49
C CYS A 1137 -39.13 -17.66 -21.10
N ARG A 1138 -39.09 -18.98 -20.91
CA ARG A 1138 -40.24 -19.79 -20.52
C ARG A 1138 -40.30 -19.94 -19.01
N TYR A 1139 -41.44 -19.60 -18.40
CA TYR A 1139 -41.67 -19.76 -16.98
C TYR A 1139 -42.78 -20.79 -16.72
N PRO A 1140 -42.72 -21.55 -15.62
CA PRO A 1140 -43.84 -22.39 -15.18
C PRO A 1140 -45.11 -21.57 -14.96
N LYS A 1141 -46.28 -22.13 -15.29
CA LYS A 1141 -47.59 -21.54 -14.97
C LYS A 1141 -47.65 -21.30 -13.45
N PRO A 1142 -48.10 -20.12 -12.95
CA PRO A 1142 -48.95 -19.11 -13.60
C PRO A 1142 -48.24 -17.92 -14.29
N LEU A 1143 -46.91 -17.94 -14.46
CA LEU A 1143 -46.19 -16.84 -15.13
C LEU A 1143 -46.28 -16.94 -16.66
N ALA A 1144 -46.39 -15.79 -17.33
CA ALA A 1144 -46.40 -15.71 -18.80
C ALA A 1144 -44.98 -15.80 -19.39
N VAL A 1145 -44.87 -16.32 -20.61
CA VAL A 1145 -43.63 -16.32 -21.40
C VAL A 1145 -43.23 -14.88 -21.75
N ARG A 1146 -41.94 -14.57 -21.66
CA ARG A 1146 -41.40 -13.24 -22.00
C ARG A 1146 -40.53 -13.31 -23.24
N PHE A 1147 -40.66 -12.31 -24.12
CA PHE A 1147 -39.91 -12.20 -25.36
C PHE A 1147 -38.98 -10.99 -25.33
N PHE A 1148 -37.72 -11.20 -25.72
CA PHE A 1148 -36.72 -10.15 -25.82
C PHE A 1148 -36.12 -10.12 -27.23
N ARG A 1149 -35.94 -8.93 -27.80
CA ARG A 1149 -35.22 -8.74 -29.07
C ARG A 1149 -33.84 -8.15 -28.80
N ASN A 1150 -32.80 -8.76 -29.38
CA ASN A 1150 -31.45 -8.22 -29.44
C ASN A 1150 -31.36 -7.22 -30.59
N LEU A 1151 -31.02 -5.97 -30.28
CA LEU A 1151 -30.86 -4.90 -31.27
C LEU A 1151 -29.46 -4.85 -31.89
N LEU A 1152 -28.47 -5.50 -31.26
CA LEU A 1152 -27.10 -5.57 -31.75
C LEU A 1152 -26.70 -7.05 -31.87
N PRO A 1153 -26.95 -7.69 -33.02
CA PRO A 1153 -26.64 -9.11 -33.25
C PRO A 1153 -25.17 -9.47 -33.03
N ASP A 1154 -24.26 -8.50 -33.21
CA ASP A 1154 -22.82 -8.65 -32.95
C ASP A 1154 -22.51 -8.95 -31.48
N VAL A 1155 -23.36 -8.51 -30.56
CA VAL A 1155 -23.24 -8.81 -29.13
C VAL A 1155 -24.05 -10.08 -28.85
N GLN A 1156 -23.35 -11.20 -28.72
CA GLN A 1156 -23.99 -12.48 -28.45
C GLN A 1156 -24.47 -12.56 -26.99
N VAL A 1157 -25.76 -12.85 -26.81
CA VAL A 1157 -26.42 -12.92 -25.52
C VAL A 1157 -27.17 -14.24 -25.39
N THR A 1158 -27.10 -14.87 -24.22
CA THR A 1158 -27.79 -16.12 -23.90
C THR A 1158 -28.54 -16.03 -22.58
N ALA A 1159 -29.57 -16.87 -22.42
CA ALA A 1159 -30.33 -17.02 -21.19
C ALA A 1159 -30.09 -18.42 -20.59
N CYS A 1160 -29.94 -18.50 -19.27
CA CYS A 1160 -29.90 -19.80 -18.61
C CYS A 1160 -31.28 -20.48 -18.69
N PRO A 1161 -31.39 -21.75 -19.14
CA PRO A 1161 -32.67 -22.43 -19.34
C PRO A 1161 -33.46 -22.66 -18.04
N HIS A 1162 -32.81 -22.67 -16.88
CA HIS A 1162 -33.46 -22.93 -15.59
C HIS A 1162 -33.85 -21.67 -14.83
N CYS A 1163 -33.06 -20.60 -14.90
CA CYS A 1163 -33.32 -19.37 -14.14
C CYS A 1163 -33.70 -18.15 -15.00
N ASN A 1164 -33.64 -18.27 -16.33
CA ASN A 1164 -33.97 -17.22 -17.30
C ASN A 1164 -33.21 -15.90 -17.07
N LYS A 1165 -32.06 -15.93 -16.37
CA LYS A 1165 -31.15 -14.79 -16.27
C LYS A 1165 -30.28 -14.70 -17.52
N MET A 1166 -29.99 -13.47 -17.93
CA MET A 1166 -29.29 -13.14 -19.18
C MET A 1166 -27.79 -12.94 -18.94
N PHE A 1167 -26.98 -13.33 -19.91
CA PHE A 1167 -25.53 -13.28 -19.86
C PHE A 1167 -24.95 -13.01 -21.25
N HIS A 1168 -23.74 -12.45 -21.32
CA HIS A 1168 -22.93 -12.61 -22.52
C HIS A 1168 -22.56 -14.09 -22.70
N VAL A 1169 -22.54 -14.57 -23.95
CA VAL A 1169 -22.27 -15.98 -24.26
C VAL A 1169 -20.91 -16.42 -23.72
N ASP A 1170 -19.86 -15.66 -24.04
CA ASP A 1170 -18.48 -15.98 -23.62
C ASP A 1170 -18.32 -16.06 -22.09
N ASP A 1171 -18.91 -15.10 -21.36
CA ASP A 1171 -18.85 -15.06 -19.90
C ASP A 1171 -19.60 -16.22 -19.25
N TYR A 1172 -20.73 -16.60 -19.84
CA TYR A 1172 -21.56 -17.69 -19.36
C TYR A 1172 -20.88 -19.04 -19.56
N GLU A 1173 -20.34 -19.29 -20.76
CA GLU A 1173 -19.60 -20.51 -21.07
C GLU A 1173 -18.33 -20.64 -20.22
N SER A 1174 -17.58 -19.55 -20.06
CA SER A 1174 -16.40 -19.52 -19.19
C SER A 1174 -16.77 -19.86 -17.74
N SER A 1175 -17.84 -19.25 -17.20
CA SER A 1175 -18.31 -19.52 -15.84
C SER A 1175 -18.82 -20.95 -15.66
N LEU A 1176 -19.47 -21.50 -16.69
CA LEU A 1176 -19.97 -22.88 -16.69
C LEU A 1176 -18.82 -23.88 -16.71
N LEU A 1177 -17.77 -23.63 -17.50
CA LEU A 1177 -16.55 -24.45 -17.54
C LEU A 1177 -15.80 -24.41 -16.21
N GLU A 1178 -15.71 -23.25 -15.56
CA GLU A 1178 -14.99 -23.10 -14.29
C GLU A 1178 -15.72 -23.80 -13.13
N LYS A 1179 -17.05 -23.66 -13.04
CA LYS A 1179 -17.83 -24.11 -11.88
C LYS A 1179 -18.59 -25.41 -12.10
N GLY A 1180 -18.82 -25.81 -13.35
CA GLY A 1180 -19.66 -26.96 -13.74
C GLY A 1180 -21.17 -26.70 -13.64
N TYR A 1181 -21.59 -25.48 -13.32
CA TYR A 1181 -23.00 -25.09 -13.15
C TYR A 1181 -23.23 -23.60 -13.41
N CYS A 1182 -24.49 -23.20 -13.63
CA CYS A 1182 -24.87 -21.80 -13.82
C CYS A 1182 -24.47 -20.93 -12.60
N PRO A 1183 -23.80 -19.78 -12.79
CA PRO A 1183 -23.28 -18.97 -11.67
C PRO A 1183 -24.37 -18.42 -10.74
N PHE A 1184 -25.61 -18.26 -11.22
CA PHE A 1184 -26.74 -17.77 -10.43
C PHE A 1184 -27.54 -18.90 -9.77
N CYS A 1185 -28.06 -19.86 -10.53
CA CYS A 1185 -28.95 -20.91 -10.01
C CYS A 1185 -28.27 -22.22 -9.63
N ARG A 1186 -26.96 -22.37 -9.86
CA ARG A 1186 -26.15 -23.56 -9.50
C ARG A 1186 -26.65 -24.89 -10.09
N VAL A 1187 -27.42 -24.85 -11.18
CA VAL A 1187 -27.84 -26.05 -11.93
C VAL A 1187 -26.82 -26.36 -13.03
N ALA A 1188 -26.46 -27.64 -13.16
CA ALA A 1188 -25.54 -28.12 -14.20
C ALA A 1188 -26.20 -28.11 -15.58
N ALA A 1189 -25.42 -28.00 -16.66
CA ALA A 1189 -25.96 -27.95 -18.01
C ALA A 1189 -26.60 -29.27 -18.48
N ASP A 1190 -26.09 -30.42 -18.00
CA ASP A 1190 -26.53 -31.76 -18.43
C ASP A 1190 -27.67 -32.37 -17.60
N SER A 1191 -28.18 -31.65 -16.58
CA SER A 1191 -29.30 -32.15 -15.81
C SER A 1191 -30.60 -32.00 -16.60
N ASN A 1192 -31.00 -33.08 -17.30
CA ASN A 1192 -32.36 -33.28 -17.78
C ASN A 1192 -33.33 -33.40 -16.57
N GLU A 1193 -33.60 -32.31 -15.87
CA GLU A 1193 -34.72 -32.20 -14.91
C GLU A 1193 -36.05 -31.91 -15.64
N ASP A 1194 -36.13 -32.10 -16.96
CA ASP A 1194 -37.40 -32.06 -17.73
C ASP A 1194 -38.22 -33.36 -17.62
N THR A 1195 -37.77 -34.35 -16.83
CA THR A 1195 -38.52 -35.60 -16.57
C THR A 1195 -39.03 -35.78 -15.15
N ASP A 1196 -38.91 -34.78 -14.28
CA ASP A 1196 -39.62 -34.79 -12.99
C ASP A 1196 -40.31 -33.43 -12.80
N PRO A 1197 -41.65 -33.34 -12.86
CA PRO A 1197 -42.35 -32.26 -12.21
C PRO A 1197 -42.27 -32.54 -10.68
N LEU A 1198 -41.05 -32.44 -10.14
CA LEU A 1198 -40.59 -32.84 -8.78
C LEU A 1198 -40.50 -34.33 -8.43
#